data_AF-A0A433K2I0-F1
#
_entry.id   AF-A0A433K2I0-F1
#
_cell.length_a   1.000
_cell.length_b   1.000
_cell.length_c   1.000
_cell.angle_alpha   90.00
_cell.angle_beta   90.00
_cell.angle_gamma   90.00
#
_symmetry.space_group_name_H-M   'P 1'
#
loop_
_entity.id
_entity.type
_entity.pdbx_description
1 polymer ?
#
loop_
_entity_poly.entity_id
_entity_poly.type
_entity_poly.pdbx_seq_one_letter_code
_entity_poly.pdbx_strand_id
1 'polypeptide(L)'
;MTPQHVISQLLASDSKNKNIELLKKIILTSYLGRLQINGQSPDNSIAFSNYLFDHENVMFDFTRMSDAKKEQFKKWLLSNHQQDKQKAYFTSTAVNEYRGFTAEVRLGWWARLLRWLQGDFTSQWKISDIDLSLNYQLLGVEMNEGQQGIQIGFKQLLVPPSATKYKASDDPQTEPMGNTKRVFITDNLVDQLMKWNLKTVNFETICKSPHPLAIEVNNLDARHREMRNYRAIQKYIPSEAWYQKLWNWFKSWFKSDSVKLAPPKKVNNQLTLLYEDQTTTVYQRQNNEILIKEKRPNIENLVYCGGGAKIFAHVGVWKALNEVQITPKKFAGSSAGAIMALMCYLGLSAEKIAELFKHFRQENLVYFNIDSRGISEPDALKAALDYAVALRVKEITTQYNIPYPAGKITFATLEELRLRFPDCGLGNELIVTATNKRLRKTSYFSFHKTPNMEVSEAVKISASIPVVFRDTRLNGDDYNDGGVLNNFPTDAFHADDTTFLESEYGNNMKTLAVQFDTGSERVAVDRILDRVYRENFLLNWFYGFLSGVSDPASGWEQDRLKLRKYAAQSIIVEVGNTSTTGFSVEEKDQRRLINSGYHAAKSYLRARYAQKDGAAYKNKEIMHSTFASLEELLAYSCYKGNKAWFDIVLKLIKASSLGNKKLLVQQAEQLNSLYFTPLPEENAEETNLSTQTFFGNAVIKQHHEDNKDHMVFLALYPIFIKLSPQLLKNEKEHDLLLRARHTFSINSLFNCLRYFNSIKDETHIVFHIFHNLVKALEVNHKNQFMEKMQELYQDLDLLQNIVYKHEDLFKPEYYGRWDLDLRQGRRVLKTLDAKSPYITKLCNYLKRGWEPLQTLADGELHDDEEHDTELRNAMVL
;
A
#
# COMPACT_ATOMS: atom_id res chain seq x y z
N MET A 1 -33.45 35.24 -23.37
CA MET A 1 -32.04 35.51 -22.99
C MET A 1 -31.21 34.23 -23.13
N THR A 2 -29.93 34.32 -23.52
CA THR A 2 -29.05 33.14 -23.54
C THR A 2 -28.73 32.69 -22.10
N PRO A 3 -28.48 31.39 -21.85
CA PRO A 3 -28.13 30.90 -20.50
C PRO A 3 -26.96 31.67 -19.87
N GLN A 4 -25.97 32.02 -20.70
CA GLN A 4 -24.81 32.85 -20.31
C GLN A 4 -25.20 34.16 -19.62
N HIS A 5 -26.20 34.86 -20.17
CA HIS A 5 -26.62 36.16 -19.66
C HIS A 5 -27.36 36.01 -18.33
N VAL A 6 -28.27 35.03 -18.23
CA VAL A 6 -29.02 34.74 -16.99
C VAL A 6 -28.09 34.32 -15.87
N ILE A 7 -27.11 33.45 -16.17
CA ILE A 7 -26.14 32.96 -15.19
C ILE A 7 -25.21 34.11 -14.74
N SER A 8 -24.76 34.96 -15.66
CA SER A 8 -23.93 36.11 -15.30
C SER A 8 -24.67 37.08 -14.38
N GLN A 9 -25.93 37.39 -14.67
CA GLN A 9 -26.77 38.21 -13.80
C GLN A 9 -26.97 37.58 -12.43
N LEU A 10 -27.21 36.26 -12.38
CA LEU A 10 -27.38 35.53 -11.13
C LEU A 10 -26.09 35.57 -10.28
N LEU A 11 -24.92 35.39 -10.88
CA LEU A 11 -23.63 35.42 -10.19
C LEU A 11 -23.21 36.83 -9.73
N ALA A 12 -23.66 37.86 -10.44
CA ALA A 12 -23.45 39.27 -10.10
C ALA A 12 -24.45 39.79 -9.05
N SER A 13 -25.61 39.14 -8.90
CA SER A 13 -26.61 39.56 -7.93
C SER A 13 -26.10 39.38 -6.49
N ASP A 14 -26.28 40.40 -5.65
CA ASP A 14 -26.08 40.36 -4.19
C ASP A 14 -27.22 39.59 -3.49
N SER A 15 -27.59 38.44 -4.06
CA SER A 15 -28.72 37.66 -3.57
C SER A 15 -28.44 37.19 -2.14
N LYS A 16 -29.48 37.19 -1.29
CA LYS A 16 -29.43 36.59 0.06
C LYS A 16 -29.14 35.08 0.05
N ASN A 17 -29.16 34.41 -1.11
CA ASN A 17 -28.96 32.97 -1.20
C ASN A 17 -27.47 32.61 -1.14
N LYS A 18 -27.08 32.00 -0.02
CA LYS A 18 -25.71 31.50 0.23
C LYS A 18 -25.25 30.46 -0.78
N ASN A 19 -26.16 29.74 -1.45
CA ASN A 19 -25.81 28.71 -2.43
C ASN A 19 -25.26 29.27 -3.75
N ILE A 20 -25.35 30.59 -4.00
CA ILE A 20 -24.63 31.21 -5.14
C ILE A 20 -23.11 31.06 -4.98
N GLU A 21 -22.59 31.08 -3.76
CA GLU A 21 -21.16 30.82 -3.50
C GLU A 21 -20.78 29.38 -3.88
N LEU A 22 -21.64 28.39 -3.58
CA LEU A 22 -21.44 27.01 -4.01
C LEU A 22 -21.35 26.91 -5.54
N LEU A 23 -22.25 27.59 -6.25
CA LEU A 23 -22.22 27.66 -7.71
C LEU A 23 -20.90 28.28 -8.22
N LYS A 24 -20.46 29.39 -7.62
CA LYS A 24 -19.16 30.03 -7.93
C LYS A 24 -17.99 29.07 -7.75
N LYS A 25 -17.96 28.28 -6.66
CA LYS A 25 -16.94 27.26 -6.40
C LYS A 25 -16.94 26.15 -7.46
N ILE A 26 -18.12 25.68 -7.89
CA ILE A 26 -18.26 24.66 -8.93
C ILE A 26 -17.73 25.19 -10.27
N ILE A 27 -18.14 26.40 -10.66
CA ILE A 27 -17.69 27.07 -11.89
C ILE A 27 -16.17 27.21 -11.86
N LEU A 28 -15.61 27.73 -10.76
CA LEU A 28 -14.18 27.95 -10.64
C LEU A 28 -13.38 26.64 -10.68
N THR A 29 -13.81 25.61 -9.95
CA THR A 29 -13.19 24.28 -9.99
C THR A 29 -13.21 23.70 -11.40
N SER A 30 -14.32 23.88 -12.12
CA SER A 30 -14.49 23.37 -13.48
C SER A 30 -13.69 24.15 -14.51
N TYR A 31 -13.38 25.42 -14.24
CA TYR A 31 -12.62 26.31 -15.11
C TYR A 31 -11.10 26.13 -14.96
N LEU A 32 -10.62 25.95 -13.73
CA LEU A 32 -9.20 25.74 -13.44
C LEU A 32 -8.78 24.27 -13.57
N GLY A 33 -9.70 23.33 -13.31
CA GLY A 33 -9.46 21.91 -13.47
C GLY A 33 -9.34 21.47 -14.93
N ARG A 34 -8.84 20.26 -15.15
CA ARG A 34 -8.75 19.71 -16.51
C ARG A 34 -10.11 19.15 -16.92
N LEU A 35 -10.91 19.98 -17.57
CA LEU A 35 -12.15 19.59 -18.20
C LEU A 35 -11.87 18.70 -19.42
N GLN A 36 -12.59 17.59 -19.52
CA GLN A 36 -12.55 16.65 -20.64
C GLN A 36 -13.98 16.28 -21.04
N ILE A 37 -14.22 16.30 -22.35
CA ILE A 37 -15.47 16.00 -23.03
C ILE A 37 -15.31 14.67 -23.75
N ASN A 38 -15.94 13.61 -23.24
CA ASN A 38 -15.76 12.23 -23.71
C ASN A 38 -14.28 11.85 -23.90
N GLY A 39 -13.47 12.17 -22.89
CA GLY A 39 -12.04 11.84 -22.86
C GLY A 39 -11.13 12.79 -23.63
N GLN A 40 -11.64 13.98 -23.98
CA GLN A 40 -10.93 14.87 -24.86
C GLN A 40 -11.02 16.36 -24.47
N SER A 41 -10.06 17.20 -24.88
CA SER A 41 -10.02 18.63 -24.50
C SER A 41 -11.17 19.48 -25.07
N PRO A 42 -11.68 20.50 -24.36
CA PRO A 42 -12.82 21.31 -24.83
C PRO A 42 -12.50 22.06 -26.13
N ASP A 43 -13.52 22.34 -26.93
CA ASP A 43 -13.39 23.09 -28.19
C ASP A 43 -13.41 24.59 -27.93
N ASN A 44 -12.46 25.33 -28.50
CA ASN A 44 -12.34 26.77 -28.28
C ASN A 44 -13.45 27.59 -28.99
N SER A 45 -14.21 26.98 -29.91
CA SER A 45 -15.38 27.59 -30.55
C SER A 45 -16.62 27.58 -29.65
N ILE A 46 -16.59 26.84 -28.53
CA ILE A 46 -17.71 26.68 -27.62
C ILE A 46 -17.40 27.38 -26.29
N ALA A 47 -18.27 28.32 -25.90
CA ALA A 47 -18.17 28.98 -24.61
C ALA A 47 -18.25 27.97 -23.44
N PHE A 48 -17.46 28.20 -22.39
CA PHE A 48 -17.37 27.32 -21.24
C PHE A 48 -18.72 27.05 -20.56
N SER A 49 -19.55 28.08 -20.39
CA SER A 49 -20.88 27.90 -19.79
C SER A 49 -21.78 26.96 -20.61
N ASN A 50 -21.59 26.88 -21.93
CA ASN A 50 -22.38 26.00 -22.78
C ASN A 50 -22.00 24.53 -22.57
N TYR A 51 -20.78 24.24 -22.11
CA TYR A 51 -20.44 22.91 -21.60
C TYR A 51 -20.98 22.70 -20.19
N LEU A 52 -20.83 23.67 -19.30
CA LEU A 52 -21.18 23.48 -17.88
C LEU A 52 -22.69 23.36 -17.65
N PHE A 53 -23.50 24.20 -18.30
CA PHE A 53 -24.94 24.39 -18.06
C PHE A 53 -25.83 23.85 -19.19
N ASP A 54 -25.57 22.61 -19.61
CA ASP A 54 -26.46 21.87 -20.51
C ASP A 54 -27.16 20.72 -19.76
N HIS A 55 -27.79 19.80 -20.49
CA HIS A 55 -28.51 18.64 -19.94
C HIS A 55 -27.59 17.53 -19.41
N GLU A 56 -26.28 17.66 -19.57
CA GLU A 56 -25.32 16.67 -19.14
C GLU A 56 -24.77 16.98 -17.74
N ASN A 57 -24.45 15.94 -16.97
CA ASN A 57 -23.82 16.10 -15.67
C ASN A 57 -22.29 16.21 -15.81
N VAL A 58 -21.64 16.84 -14.81
CA VAL A 58 -20.19 16.95 -14.70
C VAL A 58 -19.69 16.04 -13.60
N MET A 59 -18.64 15.26 -13.86
CA MET A 59 -17.96 14.47 -12.85
C MET A 59 -16.69 15.19 -12.37
N PHE A 60 -16.66 15.61 -11.11
CA PHE A 60 -15.42 15.98 -10.43
C PHE A 60 -14.68 14.70 -10.04
N ASP A 61 -13.49 14.51 -10.59
CA ASP A 61 -12.70 13.30 -10.43
C ASP A 61 -11.56 13.54 -9.43
N PHE A 62 -11.53 12.72 -8.38
CA PHE A 62 -10.58 12.82 -7.27
C PHE A 62 -9.46 11.77 -7.31
N THR A 63 -9.37 10.98 -8.38
CA THR A 63 -8.37 9.89 -8.45
C THR A 63 -6.92 10.37 -8.49
N ARG A 64 -6.69 11.67 -8.74
CA ARG A 64 -5.38 12.35 -8.73
C ARG A 64 -5.13 13.12 -7.43
N MET A 65 -6.00 12.93 -6.44
CA MET A 65 -5.89 13.61 -5.15
C MET A 65 -5.48 12.65 -4.05
N SER A 66 -4.68 13.14 -3.11
CA SER A 66 -4.46 12.46 -1.84
C SER A 66 -5.74 12.50 -0.99
N ASP A 67 -5.94 11.52 -0.11
CA ASP A 67 -7.15 11.46 0.71
C ASP A 67 -7.28 12.68 1.64
N ALA A 68 -6.15 13.22 2.12
CA ALA A 68 -6.12 14.46 2.89
C ALA A 68 -6.68 15.64 2.08
N LYS A 69 -6.27 15.77 0.81
CA LYS A 69 -6.73 16.84 -0.08
C LYS A 69 -8.18 16.66 -0.52
N LYS A 70 -8.66 15.42 -0.64
CA LYS A 70 -10.09 15.13 -0.89
C LYS A 70 -10.97 15.67 0.22
N GLU A 71 -10.62 15.37 1.47
CA GLU A 71 -11.37 15.85 2.63
C GLU A 71 -11.30 17.39 2.74
N GLN A 72 -10.12 17.97 2.53
CA GLN A 72 -9.93 19.41 2.48
C GLN A 72 -10.81 20.07 1.41
N PHE A 73 -10.83 19.54 0.18
CA PHE A 73 -11.64 20.04 -0.92
C PHE A 73 -13.15 19.92 -0.63
N LYS A 74 -13.61 18.75 -0.16
CA LYS A 74 -15.03 18.56 0.21
C LYS A 74 -15.48 19.53 1.29
N LYS A 75 -14.63 19.76 2.30
CA LYS A 75 -14.89 20.75 3.35
C LYS A 75 -15.01 22.16 2.76
N TRP A 76 -14.05 22.59 1.93
CA TRP A 76 -14.09 23.89 1.26
C TRP A 76 -15.33 24.07 0.36
N LEU A 77 -15.70 23.04 -0.39
CA LEU A 77 -16.82 23.06 -1.32
C LEU A 77 -18.17 23.12 -0.59
N LEU A 78 -18.38 22.32 0.45
CA LEU A 78 -19.73 22.04 0.97
C LEU A 78 -20.02 22.54 2.39
N SER A 79 -19.01 22.80 3.24
CA SER A 79 -19.24 23.05 4.69
C SER A 79 -20.22 24.19 4.98
N ASN A 80 -20.10 25.33 4.27
CA ASN A 80 -20.99 26.49 4.42
C ASN A 80 -22.42 26.27 3.92
N HIS A 81 -22.67 25.16 3.21
CA HIS A 81 -23.93 24.89 2.51
C HIS A 81 -24.68 23.68 3.09
N GLN A 82 -24.15 23.04 4.14
CA GLN A 82 -24.77 21.83 4.72
C GLN A 82 -26.16 22.08 5.30
N GLN A 83 -26.43 23.29 5.83
CA GLN A 83 -27.74 23.63 6.40
C GLN A 83 -28.84 23.78 5.34
N ASP A 84 -28.47 24.16 4.11
CA ASP A 84 -29.41 24.36 3.00
C ASP A 84 -29.60 23.09 2.14
N LYS A 85 -28.97 21.98 2.53
CA LYS A 85 -29.00 20.70 1.82
C LYS A 85 -30.39 20.06 1.90
N GLN A 86 -31.00 19.87 0.75
CA GLN A 86 -32.30 19.20 0.57
C GLN A 86 -32.11 17.80 -0.04
N LYS A 87 -33.11 16.93 0.16
CA LYS A 87 -33.14 15.59 -0.42
C LYS A 87 -33.92 15.59 -1.73
N ALA A 88 -33.30 15.15 -2.81
CA ALA A 88 -33.95 14.91 -4.09
C ALA A 88 -34.17 13.40 -4.29
N TYR A 89 -35.42 13.01 -4.52
CA TYR A 89 -35.81 11.63 -4.78
C TYR A 89 -36.07 11.41 -6.27
N PHE A 90 -36.06 10.14 -6.69
CA PHE A 90 -36.27 9.72 -8.07
C PHE A 90 -35.31 10.40 -9.07
N THR A 91 -34.06 10.70 -8.73
CA THR A 91 -33.10 11.21 -9.74
C THR A 91 -32.84 10.15 -10.81
N SER A 92 -32.65 10.55 -12.06
CA SER A 92 -32.42 9.64 -13.20
C SER A 92 -31.01 9.07 -13.24
N THR A 93 -30.14 9.52 -12.35
CA THR A 93 -28.72 9.15 -12.29
C THR A 93 -28.30 8.75 -10.88
N ALA A 94 -27.27 7.91 -10.83
CA ALA A 94 -26.52 7.52 -9.65
C ALA A 94 -25.03 7.50 -9.98
N VAL A 95 -24.19 7.33 -8.97
CA VAL A 95 -22.76 7.08 -9.13
C VAL A 95 -22.42 5.62 -8.81
N ASN A 96 -21.41 5.09 -9.48
CA ASN A 96 -20.85 3.77 -9.23
C ASN A 96 -19.32 3.81 -9.40
N GLU A 97 -18.60 2.99 -8.64
CA GLU A 97 -17.13 3.02 -8.51
C GLU A 97 -16.44 1.71 -8.89
N TYR A 98 -17.17 0.71 -9.39
CA TYR A 98 -16.64 -0.58 -9.87
C TYR A 98 -15.57 -0.51 -10.97
N ARG A 99 -15.25 0.69 -11.47
CA ARG A 99 -14.21 0.92 -12.48
C ARG A 99 -12.91 1.46 -11.88
N GLY A 100 -12.85 1.67 -10.56
CA GLY A 100 -11.73 2.31 -9.87
C GLY A 100 -11.81 3.85 -9.87
N PHE A 101 -12.91 4.40 -10.38
CA PHE A 101 -13.23 5.82 -10.40
C PHE A 101 -14.75 5.99 -10.39
N THR A 102 -15.22 7.16 -9.97
CA THR A 102 -16.65 7.48 -9.93
C THR A 102 -17.19 7.69 -11.35
N ALA A 103 -18.19 6.91 -11.73
CA ALA A 103 -18.88 6.97 -13.01
C ALA A 103 -20.38 7.16 -12.80
N GLU A 104 -21.00 7.99 -13.64
CA GLU A 104 -22.46 8.12 -13.67
C GLU A 104 -23.09 6.83 -14.22
N VAL A 105 -24.23 6.46 -13.66
CA VAL A 105 -25.07 5.37 -14.14
C VAL A 105 -26.48 5.91 -14.28
N ARG A 106 -27.08 5.69 -15.45
CA ARG A 106 -28.48 6.03 -15.68
C ARG A 106 -29.39 4.97 -15.10
N LEU A 107 -30.43 5.44 -14.40
CA LEU A 107 -31.42 4.61 -13.74
C LEU A 107 -32.70 4.57 -14.56
N GLY A 108 -33.16 3.36 -14.87
CA GLY A 108 -34.52 3.14 -15.34
C GLY A 108 -35.54 3.40 -14.24
N TRP A 109 -36.82 3.48 -14.60
CA TRP A 109 -37.92 3.76 -13.67
C TRP A 109 -37.94 2.84 -12.44
N TRP A 110 -37.80 1.53 -12.64
CA TRP A 110 -37.75 0.54 -11.55
C TRP A 110 -36.58 0.76 -10.59
N ALA A 111 -35.40 1.10 -11.09
CA ALA A 111 -34.24 1.37 -10.24
C ALA A 111 -34.42 2.65 -9.42
N ARG A 112 -35.11 3.67 -9.96
CA ARG A 112 -35.45 4.91 -9.24
C ARG A 112 -36.42 4.63 -8.09
N LEU A 113 -37.43 3.79 -8.33
CA LEU A 113 -38.38 3.34 -7.31
C LEU A 113 -37.69 2.52 -6.21
N LEU A 114 -36.82 1.57 -6.59
CA LEU A 114 -36.12 0.72 -5.64
C LEU A 114 -35.21 1.54 -4.70
N ARG A 115 -34.47 2.50 -5.25
CA ARG A 115 -33.65 3.43 -4.46
C ARG A 115 -34.49 4.24 -3.49
N TRP A 116 -35.65 4.75 -3.94
CA TRP A 116 -36.56 5.47 -3.07
C TRP A 116 -37.07 4.60 -1.91
N LEU A 117 -37.45 3.35 -2.17
CA LEU A 117 -37.84 2.39 -1.12
C LEU A 117 -36.69 2.08 -0.14
N GLN A 118 -35.45 2.10 -0.61
CA GLN A 118 -34.24 1.93 0.20
C GLN A 118 -33.83 3.20 0.98
N GLY A 119 -34.55 4.31 0.78
CA GLY A 119 -34.26 5.60 1.42
C GLY A 119 -33.08 6.36 0.81
N ASP A 120 -32.57 5.93 -0.34
CA ASP A 120 -31.51 6.63 -1.09
C ASP A 120 -32.02 7.96 -1.67
N PHE A 121 -31.19 9.00 -1.57
CA PHE A 121 -31.48 10.32 -2.12
C PHE A 121 -30.24 10.99 -2.69
N THR A 122 -30.46 11.93 -3.60
CA THR A 122 -29.43 12.83 -4.12
C THR A 122 -29.45 14.12 -3.29
N SER A 123 -28.27 14.70 -3.06
CA SER A 123 -28.18 15.97 -2.33
C SER A 123 -28.52 17.12 -3.28
N GLN A 124 -29.37 18.05 -2.86
CA GLN A 124 -29.77 19.19 -3.69
C GLN A 124 -29.64 20.51 -2.93
N TRP A 125 -29.18 21.56 -3.61
CA TRP A 125 -29.15 22.94 -3.12
C TRP A 125 -29.96 23.83 -4.04
N LYS A 126 -30.85 24.64 -3.46
CA LYS A 126 -31.68 25.59 -4.22
C LYS A 126 -30.88 26.86 -4.52
N ILE A 127 -30.92 27.31 -5.77
CA ILE A 127 -30.22 28.51 -6.27
C ILE A 127 -31.20 29.65 -6.53
N SER A 128 -32.30 29.39 -7.24
CA SER A 128 -33.34 30.38 -7.49
C SER A 128 -34.73 29.78 -7.31
N ASP A 129 -35.72 30.66 -7.16
CA ASP A 129 -37.13 30.28 -7.29
C ASP A 129 -37.49 30.06 -8.75
N ILE A 130 -38.56 29.30 -8.96
CA ILE A 130 -39.16 29.12 -10.28
C ILE A 130 -39.95 30.39 -10.64
N ASP A 131 -39.69 30.93 -11.82
CA ASP A 131 -40.41 32.09 -12.34
C ASP A 131 -41.29 31.67 -13.52
N LEU A 132 -42.44 32.31 -13.71
CA LEU A 132 -43.33 32.10 -14.85
C LEU A 132 -42.80 32.86 -16.08
N SER A 133 -41.56 32.56 -16.48
CA SER A 133 -40.91 33.15 -17.65
C SER A 133 -40.61 32.10 -18.72
N LEU A 134 -40.68 32.53 -19.99
CA LEU A 134 -40.27 31.72 -21.15
C LEU A 134 -38.74 31.74 -21.37
N ASN A 135 -37.97 32.16 -20.37
CA ASN A 135 -36.51 32.23 -20.43
C ASN A 135 -35.88 31.05 -19.69
N TYR A 136 -34.63 30.74 -20.03
CA TYR A 136 -33.80 29.79 -19.30
C TYR A 136 -33.73 30.14 -17.80
N GLN A 137 -33.82 29.12 -16.93
CA GLN A 137 -33.71 29.28 -15.48
C GLN A 137 -32.83 28.20 -14.85
N LEU A 138 -32.01 28.59 -13.87
CA LEU A 138 -31.17 27.69 -13.07
C LEU A 138 -31.70 27.62 -11.64
N LEU A 139 -32.44 26.56 -11.33
CA LEU A 139 -33.18 26.42 -10.06
C LEU A 139 -32.33 25.85 -8.93
N GLY A 140 -31.35 25.01 -9.25
CA GLY A 140 -30.58 24.32 -8.22
C GLY A 140 -29.41 23.50 -8.73
N VAL A 141 -28.61 23.03 -7.78
CA VAL A 141 -27.49 22.11 -7.98
C VAL A 141 -27.84 20.77 -7.33
N GLU A 142 -27.63 19.67 -8.03
CA GLU A 142 -27.76 18.31 -7.52
C GLU A 142 -26.37 17.66 -7.47
N MET A 143 -26.08 16.93 -6.39
CA MET A 143 -24.83 16.19 -6.25
C MET A 143 -25.04 14.76 -5.75
N ASN A 144 -24.34 13.84 -6.39
CA ASN A 144 -24.14 12.47 -5.93
C ASN A 144 -22.66 12.27 -5.61
N GLU A 145 -22.35 12.03 -4.33
CA GLU A 145 -20.99 11.83 -3.84
C GLU A 145 -20.58 10.35 -3.95
N GLY A 146 -19.43 10.09 -4.59
CA GLY A 146 -18.70 8.84 -4.51
C GLY A 146 -17.45 8.97 -3.63
N GLN A 147 -16.71 7.87 -3.45
CA GLN A 147 -15.39 7.92 -2.81
C GLN A 147 -14.34 8.60 -3.70
N GLN A 148 -14.42 8.41 -5.02
CA GLN A 148 -13.41 8.87 -5.99
C GLN A 148 -13.86 10.09 -6.81
N GLY A 149 -14.94 10.76 -6.40
CA GLY A 149 -15.48 11.89 -7.16
C GLY A 149 -16.87 12.33 -6.74
N ILE A 150 -17.34 13.42 -7.33
CA ILE A 150 -18.69 13.98 -7.13
C ILE A 150 -19.31 14.21 -8.49
N GLN A 151 -20.47 13.60 -8.73
CA GLN A 151 -21.29 13.93 -9.88
C GLN A 151 -22.13 15.15 -9.57
N ILE A 152 -22.08 16.15 -10.43
CA ILE A 152 -22.78 17.43 -10.30
C ILE A 152 -23.75 17.58 -11.47
N GLY A 153 -25.02 17.76 -11.16
CA GLY A 153 -26.07 18.11 -12.11
C GLY A 153 -26.68 19.46 -11.78
N PHE A 154 -27.32 20.08 -12.77
CA PHE A 154 -28.02 21.35 -12.59
C PHE A 154 -29.49 21.18 -12.91
N LYS A 155 -30.35 21.55 -11.96
CA LYS A 155 -31.80 21.57 -12.14
C LYS A 155 -32.17 22.84 -12.90
N GLN A 156 -32.54 22.67 -14.16
CA GLN A 156 -32.71 23.77 -15.11
C GLN A 156 -34.04 23.68 -15.85
N LEU A 157 -34.57 24.81 -16.29
CA LEU A 157 -35.74 24.91 -17.18
C LEU A 157 -35.33 25.59 -18.49
N LEU A 158 -35.96 25.17 -19.59
CA LEU A 158 -35.75 25.74 -20.93
C LEU A 158 -34.27 25.77 -21.35
N VAL A 159 -33.53 24.70 -21.01
CA VAL A 159 -32.14 24.50 -21.43
C VAL A 159 -32.09 24.37 -22.96
N PRO A 160 -31.25 25.16 -23.64
CA PRO A 160 -31.07 25.03 -25.08
C PRO A 160 -30.65 23.60 -25.45
N PRO A 161 -31.05 23.09 -26.63
CA PRO A 161 -30.59 21.78 -27.11
C PRO A 161 -29.06 21.73 -27.12
N SER A 162 -28.49 20.57 -26.81
CA SER A 162 -27.04 20.37 -26.61
C SER A 162 -26.19 20.67 -27.85
N ALA A 163 -26.83 20.86 -29.02
CA ALA A 163 -26.23 20.86 -30.35
C ALA A 163 -25.43 19.56 -30.62
N THR A 164 -24.80 19.46 -31.78
CA THR A 164 -23.95 18.32 -32.18
C THR A 164 -22.57 18.34 -31.51
N LYS A 165 -22.37 19.05 -30.39
CA LYS A 165 -21.03 19.24 -29.79
C LYS A 165 -20.44 17.99 -29.12
N TYR A 166 -21.25 16.96 -28.89
CA TYR A 166 -20.81 15.69 -28.26
C TYR A 166 -20.78 14.50 -29.21
N LYS A 167 -21.39 14.63 -30.40
CA LYS A 167 -21.59 13.54 -31.36
C LYS A 167 -21.91 14.11 -32.74
N ALA A 168 -21.62 13.33 -33.77
CA ALA A 168 -21.99 13.68 -35.14
C ALA A 168 -23.53 13.71 -35.31
N SER A 169 -24.01 14.48 -36.29
CA SER A 169 -25.45 14.64 -36.55
C SER A 169 -26.16 13.32 -36.92
N ASP A 170 -25.43 12.37 -37.48
CA ASP A 170 -25.88 11.04 -37.87
C ASP A 170 -25.70 9.97 -36.77
N ASP A 171 -25.18 10.35 -35.59
CA ASP A 171 -25.00 9.41 -34.48
C ASP A 171 -26.37 9.00 -33.88
N PRO A 172 -26.70 7.68 -33.89
CA PRO A 172 -28.02 7.18 -33.51
C PRO A 172 -28.32 7.24 -32.01
N GLN A 173 -27.34 7.58 -31.15
CA GLN A 173 -27.58 7.68 -29.71
C GLN A 173 -28.55 8.82 -29.37
N THR A 174 -29.46 8.62 -28.41
CA THR A 174 -30.42 9.66 -28.00
C THR A 174 -29.81 10.63 -26.99
N GLU A 175 -30.24 11.89 -27.02
CA GLU A 175 -29.89 12.87 -25.97
C GLU A 175 -30.84 12.78 -24.76
N PRO A 176 -30.35 13.04 -23.53
CA PRO A 176 -28.94 13.30 -23.19
C PRO A 176 -28.09 12.02 -23.39
N MET A 177 -26.78 12.13 -23.46
CA MET A 177 -25.82 11.03 -23.67
C MET A 177 -25.29 10.41 -22.35
N GLY A 178 -25.11 11.21 -21.29
CA GLY A 178 -24.59 10.78 -19.98
C GLY A 178 -23.08 10.52 -19.98
N ASN A 179 -22.41 10.74 -18.84
CA ASN A 179 -20.95 10.61 -18.68
C ASN A 179 -20.10 11.35 -19.73
N THR A 180 -20.52 12.54 -20.13
CA THR A 180 -19.84 13.32 -21.16
C THR A 180 -18.74 14.19 -20.59
N LYS A 181 -18.92 14.77 -19.40
CA LYS A 181 -18.00 15.78 -18.85
C LYS A 181 -17.30 15.25 -17.60
N ARG A 182 -15.97 15.38 -17.57
CA ARG A 182 -15.15 15.04 -16.41
C ARG A 182 -14.12 16.15 -16.16
N VAL A 183 -13.97 16.55 -14.91
CA VAL A 183 -12.98 17.53 -14.47
C VAL A 183 -12.01 16.80 -13.55
N PHE A 184 -10.75 16.67 -13.98
CA PHE A 184 -9.71 16.11 -13.11
C PHE A 184 -9.19 17.19 -12.16
N ILE A 185 -9.18 16.85 -10.87
CA ILE A 185 -8.73 17.72 -9.79
C ILE A 185 -7.46 17.12 -9.20
N THR A 186 -6.45 17.95 -8.96
CA THR A 186 -5.16 17.57 -8.39
C THR A 186 -4.96 18.24 -7.03
N ASP A 187 -4.01 17.74 -6.24
CA ASP A 187 -3.65 18.34 -4.95
C ASP A 187 -3.26 19.81 -5.10
N ASN A 188 -2.44 20.13 -6.12
CA ASN A 188 -2.04 21.50 -6.44
C ASN A 188 -3.24 22.41 -6.80
N LEU A 189 -4.22 21.89 -7.54
CA LEU A 189 -5.43 22.65 -7.86
C LEU A 189 -6.23 22.99 -6.61
N VAL A 190 -6.34 22.05 -5.65
CA VAL A 190 -7.03 22.33 -4.38
C VAL A 190 -6.33 23.43 -3.61
N ASP A 191 -4.99 23.41 -3.56
CA ASP A 191 -4.21 24.47 -2.92
C ASP A 191 -4.42 25.84 -3.58
N GLN A 192 -4.53 25.87 -4.92
CA GLN A 192 -4.88 27.09 -5.65
C GLN A 192 -6.30 27.55 -5.30
N LEU A 193 -7.30 26.68 -5.39
CA LEU A 193 -8.70 27.00 -5.11
C LEU A 193 -8.91 27.56 -3.69
N MET A 194 -8.17 27.06 -2.71
CA MET A 194 -8.25 27.53 -1.33
C MET A 194 -7.70 28.95 -1.13
N LYS A 195 -6.77 29.39 -1.98
CA LYS A 195 -6.18 30.74 -1.93
C LYS A 195 -6.95 31.77 -2.76
N TRP A 196 -7.88 31.34 -3.61
CA TRP A 196 -8.62 32.24 -4.50
C TRP A 196 -9.70 33.03 -3.77
N ASN A 197 -9.69 34.35 -3.93
CA ASN A 197 -10.76 35.21 -3.47
C ASN A 197 -11.92 35.22 -4.49
N LEU A 198 -13.03 34.55 -4.15
CA LEU A 198 -14.20 34.47 -5.03
C LEU A 198 -14.82 35.85 -5.36
N LYS A 199 -14.56 36.90 -4.58
CA LYS A 199 -15.11 38.25 -4.84
C LYS A 199 -14.40 38.99 -5.98
N THR A 200 -13.13 38.67 -6.24
CA THR A 200 -12.32 39.34 -7.27
C THR A 200 -12.44 38.68 -8.64
N VAL A 201 -13.10 37.52 -8.72
CA VAL A 201 -13.24 36.74 -9.95
C VAL A 201 -14.35 37.29 -10.83
N ASN A 202 -14.03 37.64 -12.07
CA ASN A 202 -15.01 38.03 -13.07
C ASN A 202 -15.69 36.79 -13.70
N PHE A 203 -16.75 36.31 -13.04
CA PHE A 203 -17.50 35.14 -13.51
C PHE A 203 -18.26 35.37 -14.82
N GLU A 204 -18.61 36.62 -15.15
CA GLU A 204 -19.25 36.92 -16.43
C GLU A 204 -18.30 36.64 -17.60
N THR A 205 -17.05 37.09 -17.49
CA THR A 205 -16.01 36.81 -18.48
C THR A 205 -15.77 35.30 -18.59
N ILE A 206 -15.62 34.60 -17.45
CA ILE A 206 -15.41 33.14 -17.41
C ILE A 206 -16.53 32.38 -18.13
N CYS A 207 -17.79 32.74 -17.88
CA CYS A 207 -18.94 32.04 -18.46
C CYS A 207 -19.04 32.27 -19.99
N LYS A 208 -18.67 33.46 -20.47
CA LYS A 208 -18.77 33.82 -21.89
C LYS A 208 -17.56 33.38 -22.71
N SER A 209 -16.37 33.26 -22.11
CA SER A 209 -15.17 32.82 -22.80
C SER A 209 -15.17 31.30 -23.04
N PRO A 210 -14.38 30.80 -23.99
CA PRO A 210 -14.02 29.38 -24.03
C PRO A 210 -13.31 28.95 -22.75
N HIS A 211 -13.25 27.64 -22.52
CA HIS A 211 -12.45 27.09 -21.42
C HIS A 211 -10.96 27.41 -21.65
N PRO A 212 -10.16 27.75 -20.63
CA PRO A 212 -8.77 28.19 -20.81
C PRO A 212 -7.89 27.10 -21.44
N LEU A 213 -8.16 25.85 -21.08
CA LEU A 213 -7.53 24.64 -21.65
C LEU A 213 -8.21 24.11 -22.93
N ALA A 214 -9.05 24.93 -23.59
CA ALA A 214 -9.68 24.54 -24.85
C ALA A 214 -8.69 24.60 -26.02
N ILE A 215 -8.96 23.79 -27.04
CA ILE A 215 -8.14 23.66 -28.24
C ILE A 215 -8.92 23.98 -29.51
N GLU A 216 -8.22 24.36 -30.57
CA GLU A 216 -8.81 24.49 -31.90
C GLU A 216 -9.08 23.11 -32.52
N VAL A 217 -10.33 22.85 -32.91
CA VAL A 217 -10.74 21.58 -33.53
C VAL A 217 -10.88 21.75 -35.04
N ASN A 218 -9.89 21.25 -35.78
CA ASN A 218 -9.88 21.35 -37.25
C ASN A 218 -10.71 20.28 -37.97
N ASN A 219 -10.96 19.12 -37.32
CA ASN A 219 -11.68 17.99 -37.92
C ASN A 219 -12.73 17.42 -36.96
N LEU A 220 -13.97 17.92 -37.08
CA LEU A 220 -15.10 17.52 -36.24
C LEU A 220 -15.48 16.03 -36.40
N ASP A 221 -15.31 15.43 -37.57
CA ASP A 221 -15.65 14.01 -37.77
C ASP A 221 -14.64 13.06 -37.10
N ALA A 222 -13.35 13.41 -37.15
CA ALA A 222 -12.31 12.70 -36.41
C ALA A 222 -12.57 12.82 -34.90
N ARG A 223 -12.84 14.05 -34.44
CA ARG A 223 -13.20 14.37 -33.05
C ARG A 223 -14.35 13.50 -32.54
N HIS A 224 -15.47 13.45 -33.24
CA HIS A 224 -16.65 12.70 -32.83
C HIS A 224 -16.41 11.19 -32.81
N ARG A 225 -15.61 10.65 -33.75
CA ARG A 225 -15.21 9.24 -33.73
C ARG A 225 -14.37 8.90 -32.51
N GLU A 226 -13.42 9.75 -32.13
CA GLU A 226 -12.61 9.54 -30.93
C GLU A 226 -13.43 9.62 -29.64
N MET A 227 -14.33 10.60 -29.53
CA MET A 227 -15.28 10.70 -28.41
C MET A 227 -16.13 9.43 -28.29
N ARG A 228 -16.65 8.92 -29.42
CA ARG A 228 -17.43 7.68 -29.45
C ARG A 228 -16.58 6.46 -29.07
N ASN A 229 -15.34 6.37 -29.56
CA ASN A 229 -14.41 5.29 -29.20
C ASN A 229 -14.08 5.30 -27.71
N TYR A 230 -13.78 6.48 -27.14
CA TYR A 230 -13.57 6.63 -25.70
C TYR A 230 -14.79 6.12 -24.92
N ARG A 231 -16.00 6.54 -25.30
CA ARG A 231 -17.23 6.06 -24.67
C ARG A 231 -17.42 4.55 -24.80
N ALA A 232 -17.08 3.96 -25.94
CA ALA A 232 -17.16 2.52 -26.15
C ALA A 232 -16.17 1.76 -25.25
N ILE A 233 -14.91 2.19 -25.20
CA ILE A 233 -13.85 1.63 -24.35
C ILE A 233 -14.23 1.72 -22.88
N GLN A 234 -14.73 2.89 -22.47
CA GLN A 234 -15.22 3.12 -21.11
C GLN A 234 -16.60 2.51 -20.86
N LYS A 235 -17.20 1.77 -21.80
CA LYS A 235 -18.52 1.14 -21.66
C LYS A 235 -19.62 2.12 -21.20
N TYR A 236 -19.60 3.35 -21.73
CA TYR A 236 -20.64 4.36 -21.54
C TYR A 236 -21.74 4.28 -22.59
N ILE A 237 -21.54 3.52 -23.67
CA ILE A 237 -22.58 3.26 -24.66
C ILE A 237 -23.52 2.20 -24.08
N PRO A 238 -24.83 2.51 -23.91
CA PRO A 238 -25.79 1.52 -23.44
C PRO A 238 -25.84 0.35 -24.42
N SER A 239 -25.82 -0.87 -23.90
CA SER A 239 -25.97 -2.04 -24.76
C SER A 239 -27.37 -2.06 -25.34
N GLU A 240 -27.52 -2.45 -26.61
CA GLU A 240 -28.83 -2.60 -27.27
C GLU A 240 -29.82 -3.36 -26.37
N ALA A 241 -31.10 -2.97 -26.42
CA ALA A 241 -32.12 -3.63 -25.62
C ALA A 241 -32.18 -5.13 -25.97
N TRP A 242 -32.51 -5.98 -24.99
CA TRP A 242 -32.46 -7.44 -25.16
C TRP A 242 -33.27 -7.91 -26.38
N TYR A 243 -34.43 -7.27 -26.66
CA TYR A 243 -35.26 -7.59 -27.81
C TYR A 243 -34.63 -7.15 -29.14
N GLN A 244 -33.84 -6.06 -29.16
CA GLN A 244 -33.07 -5.64 -30.34
C GLN A 244 -31.90 -6.57 -30.59
N LYS A 245 -31.19 -7.02 -29.55
CA LYS A 245 -30.14 -8.04 -29.65
C LYS A 245 -30.70 -9.37 -30.17
N LEU A 246 -31.85 -9.79 -29.64
CA LEU A 246 -32.57 -10.98 -30.10
C LEU A 246 -32.98 -10.83 -31.57
N TRP A 247 -33.52 -9.66 -31.95
CA TRP A 247 -33.93 -9.38 -33.34
C TRP A 247 -32.73 -9.29 -34.30
N ASN A 248 -31.61 -8.74 -33.86
CA ASN A 248 -30.36 -8.68 -34.62
C ASN A 248 -29.72 -10.07 -34.77
N TRP A 249 -29.80 -10.90 -33.72
CA TRP A 249 -29.43 -12.32 -33.78
C TRP A 249 -30.33 -13.10 -34.74
N PHE A 250 -31.66 -12.93 -34.68
CA PHE A 250 -32.59 -13.50 -35.67
C PHE A 250 -32.31 -12.99 -37.09
N LYS A 251 -32.06 -11.69 -37.28
CA LYS A 251 -31.66 -11.13 -38.59
C LYS A 251 -30.34 -11.70 -39.10
N SER A 252 -29.40 -12.03 -38.22
CA SER A 252 -28.12 -12.65 -38.61
C SER A 252 -28.30 -14.06 -39.20
N TRP A 253 -29.40 -14.75 -38.88
CA TRP A 253 -29.76 -16.02 -39.52
C TRP A 253 -30.23 -15.85 -40.98
N PHE A 254 -30.64 -14.65 -41.37
CA PHE A 254 -31.17 -14.34 -42.71
C PHE A 254 -30.28 -13.39 -43.53
N LYS A 255 -29.12 -12.98 -43.01
CA LYS A 255 -28.14 -12.16 -43.74
C LYS A 255 -26.74 -12.75 -43.61
N SER A 256 -26.16 -13.15 -44.74
CA SER A 256 -24.74 -13.51 -44.85
C SER A 256 -23.90 -12.26 -45.18
N ASP A 257 -23.93 -11.23 -44.34
CA ASP A 257 -23.02 -10.09 -44.48
C ASP A 257 -21.89 -10.23 -43.45
N SER A 258 -20.78 -10.83 -43.89
CA SER A 258 -19.51 -10.74 -43.18
C SER A 258 -19.06 -9.27 -43.19
N VAL A 259 -19.22 -8.57 -42.08
CA VAL A 259 -18.64 -7.25 -41.90
C VAL A 259 -17.12 -7.41 -41.92
N LYS A 260 -16.50 -7.15 -43.07
CA LYS A 260 -15.04 -6.97 -43.16
C LYS A 260 -14.69 -5.77 -42.31
N LEU A 261 -14.12 -6.02 -41.13
CA LEU A 261 -13.36 -5.01 -40.39
C LEU A 261 -12.35 -4.41 -41.36
N ALA A 262 -12.53 -3.11 -41.69
CA ALA A 262 -11.56 -2.41 -42.51
C ALA A 262 -10.19 -2.56 -41.84
N PRO A 263 -9.15 -2.96 -42.58
CA PRO A 263 -7.81 -3.05 -42.01
C PRO A 263 -7.45 -1.68 -41.43
N PRO A 264 -6.79 -1.62 -40.26
CA PRO A 264 -6.36 -0.35 -39.70
C PRO A 264 -5.57 0.39 -40.77
N LYS A 265 -5.99 1.62 -41.10
CA LYS A 265 -5.26 2.47 -42.04
C LYS A 265 -3.82 2.54 -41.53
N LYS A 266 -2.85 2.09 -42.35
CA LYS A 266 -1.43 2.27 -42.09
C LYS A 266 -1.19 3.77 -41.98
N VAL A 267 -1.09 4.30 -40.76
CA VAL A 267 -0.68 5.68 -40.53
C VAL A 267 0.74 5.81 -41.05
N ASN A 268 0.96 6.74 -41.96
CA ASN A 268 2.29 7.03 -42.50
C ASN A 268 3.15 7.54 -41.33
N ASN A 269 4.04 6.71 -40.82
CA ASN A 269 4.76 6.90 -39.55
C ASN A 269 5.95 7.86 -39.70
N GLN A 270 5.88 8.85 -40.59
CA GLN A 270 6.89 9.90 -40.63
C GLN A 270 6.75 10.76 -39.37
N LEU A 271 7.73 10.60 -38.48
CA LEU A 271 7.85 11.32 -37.22
C LEU A 271 8.96 12.36 -37.36
N THR A 272 8.64 13.61 -37.08
CA THR A 272 9.62 14.70 -36.99
C THR A 272 9.98 14.88 -35.52
N LEU A 273 11.26 14.79 -35.16
CA LEU A 273 11.71 15.06 -33.79
C LEU A 273 11.61 16.55 -33.50
N LEU A 274 10.93 16.92 -32.42
CA LEU A 274 10.79 18.31 -31.97
C LEU A 274 11.67 18.62 -30.75
N TYR A 275 11.80 17.67 -29.83
CA TYR A 275 12.55 17.85 -28.59
C TYR A 275 13.07 16.49 -28.09
N GLU A 276 14.26 16.49 -27.51
CA GLU A 276 14.88 15.32 -26.90
C GLU A 276 15.73 15.75 -25.70
N ASP A 277 15.57 15.05 -24.59
CA ASP A 277 16.48 15.08 -23.45
C ASP A 277 16.84 13.65 -23.01
N GLN A 278 17.52 13.50 -21.87
CA GLN A 278 17.98 12.21 -21.36
C GLN A 278 16.85 11.21 -21.06
N THR A 279 15.63 11.70 -20.86
CA THR A 279 14.47 10.94 -20.39
C THR A 279 13.30 10.97 -21.36
N THR A 280 13.15 12.05 -22.14
CA THR A 280 11.92 12.33 -22.89
C THR A 280 12.23 12.74 -24.31
N THR A 281 11.43 12.23 -25.25
CA THR A 281 11.43 12.60 -26.67
C THR A 281 10.04 13.02 -27.11
N VAL A 282 9.97 14.09 -27.89
CA VAL A 282 8.73 14.64 -28.43
C VAL A 282 8.81 14.59 -29.96
N TYR A 283 7.84 13.95 -30.58
CA TYR A 283 7.72 13.84 -32.02
C TYR A 283 6.43 14.49 -32.51
N GLN A 284 6.46 15.03 -33.73
CA GLN A 284 5.29 15.48 -34.46
C GLN A 284 5.03 14.56 -35.66
N ARG A 285 3.78 14.13 -35.80
CA ARG A 285 3.27 13.40 -36.98
C ARG A 285 2.82 14.37 -38.07
N GLN A 286 2.66 13.87 -39.29
CA GLN A 286 2.19 14.67 -40.44
C GLN A 286 0.82 15.35 -40.23
N ASN A 287 -0.04 14.77 -39.39
CA ASN A 287 -1.35 15.30 -39.02
C ASN A 287 -1.30 16.29 -37.84
N ASN A 288 -0.11 16.78 -37.46
CA ASN A 288 0.16 17.66 -36.32
C ASN A 288 -0.04 17.06 -34.92
N GLU A 289 -0.40 15.77 -34.83
CA GLU A 289 -0.40 15.06 -33.55
C GLU A 289 1.00 15.01 -32.96
N ILE A 290 1.06 15.17 -31.64
CA ILE A 290 2.29 15.15 -30.86
C ILE A 290 2.38 13.84 -30.08
N LEU A 291 3.44 13.08 -30.32
CA LEU A 291 3.76 11.86 -29.59
C LEU A 291 4.87 12.15 -28.60
N ILE A 292 4.59 11.99 -27.32
CA ILE A 292 5.60 12.06 -26.27
C ILE A 292 5.97 10.65 -25.85
N LYS A 293 7.26 10.40 -25.74
CA LYS A 293 7.82 9.19 -25.15
C LYS A 293 8.72 9.59 -23.99
N GLU A 294 8.44 9.07 -22.81
CA GLU A 294 9.18 9.35 -21.58
C GLU A 294 9.65 8.05 -20.95
N LYS A 295 10.89 8.01 -20.48
CA LYS A 295 11.43 6.86 -19.77
C LYS A 295 10.70 6.67 -18.45
N ARG A 296 10.17 5.47 -18.21
CA ARG A 296 9.54 5.16 -16.93
C ARG A 296 10.59 5.21 -15.81
N PRO A 297 10.29 5.80 -14.65
CA PRO A 297 11.22 5.84 -13.54
C PRO A 297 11.52 4.42 -13.02
N ASN A 298 12.67 4.30 -12.36
CA ASN A 298 13.07 3.07 -11.69
C ASN A 298 12.12 2.74 -10.53
N ILE A 299 12.08 1.47 -10.16
CA ILE A 299 11.30 1.02 -9.02
C ILE A 299 11.91 1.60 -7.74
N GLU A 300 11.11 2.34 -6.98
CA GLU A 300 11.49 2.95 -5.69
C GLU A 300 10.62 2.41 -4.55
N ASN A 301 9.36 2.06 -4.86
CA ASN A 301 8.40 1.60 -3.87
C ASN A 301 8.04 0.13 -4.11
N LEU A 302 8.03 -0.68 -3.06
CA LEU A 302 7.65 -2.08 -3.11
C LEU A 302 6.47 -2.35 -2.16
N VAL A 303 5.40 -2.89 -2.71
CA VAL A 303 4.16 -3.20 -1.98
C VAL A 303 3.95 -4.71 -1.93
N TYR A 304 3.77 -5.27 -0.75
CA TYR A 304 3.51 -6.69 -0.56
C TYR A 304 2.09 -6.94 -0.06
N CYS A 305 1.33 -7.78 -0.77
CA CYS A 305 0.04 -8.23 -0.27
C CYS A 305 0.17 -9.21 0.91
N GLY A 306 -0.88 -9.34 1.70
CA GLY A 306 -0.97 -10.40 2.70
C GLY A 306 -1.24 -11.77 2.07
N GLY A 307 -0.99 -12.82 2.84
CA GLY A 307 -1.20 -14.21 2.41
C GLY A 307 -0.70 -15.30 3.36
N GLY A 308 -0.43 -14.97 4.63
CA GLY A 308 0.05 -15.92 5.64
C GLY A 308 1.29 -16.69 5.17
N ALA A 309 1.18 -18.01 5.12
CA ALA A 309 2.21 -18.93 4.66
C ALA A 309 2.72 -18.71 3.23
N LYS A 310 1.96 -18.00 2.38
CA LYS A 310 2.39 -17.64 1.01
C LYS A 310 3.60 -16.68 0.99
N ILE A 311 4.01 -16.14 2.15
CA ILE A 311 5.16 -15.23 2.32
C ILE A 311 6.47 -15.74 1.71
N PHE A 312 6.69 -17.06 1.63
CA PHE A 312 7.88 -17.63 0.99
C PHE A 312 8.00 -17.26 -0.49
N ALA A 313 6.88 -17.04 -1.18
CA ALA A 313 6.91 -16.54 -2.56
C ALA A 313 7.41 -15.09 -2.63
N HIS A 314 7.10 -14.25 -1.63
CA HIS A 314 7.64 -12.88 -1.54
C HIS A 314 9.17 -12.88 -1.40
N VAL A 315 9.74 -13.85 -0.67
CA VAL A 315 11.19 -14.04 -0.57
C VAL A 315 11.81 -14.32 -1.93
N GLY A 316 11.15 -15.14 -2.76
CA GLY A 316 11.55 -15.38 -4.15
C GLY A 316 11.58 -14.12 -5.00
N VAL A 317 10.56 -13.27 -4.88
CA VAL A 317 10.50 -11.98 -5.58
C VAL A 317 11.65 -11.07 -5.13
N TRP A 318 11.91 -10.97 -3.83
CA TRP A 318 13.00 -10.17 -3.30
C TRP A 318 14.37 -10.67 -3.75
N LYS A 319 14.57 -12.00 -3.80
CA LYS A 319 15.77 -12.62 -4.35
C LYS A 319 16.03 -12.18 -5.79
N ALA A 320 15.01 -12.23 -6.65
CA ALA A 320 15.14 -11.82 -8.04
C ALA A 320 15.52 -10.34 -8.18
N LEU A 321 14.99 -9.46 -7.31
CA LEU A 321 15.32 -8.03 -7.27
C LEU A 321 16.76 -7.77 -6.77
N ASN A 322 17.19 -8.46 -5.71
CA ASN A 322 18.56 -8.36 -5.18
C ASN A 322 19.60 -8.76 -6.22
N GLU A 323 19.39 -9.86 -6.95
CA GLU A 323 20.31 -10.33 -8.01
C GLU A 323 20.51 -9.31 -9.13
N VAL A 324 19.48 -8.52 -9.46
CA VAL A 324 19.56 -7.48 -10.49
C VAL A 324 19.92 -6.10 -9.94
N GLN A 325 20.25 -6.02 -8.64
CA GLN A 325 20.62 -4.81 -7.91
C GLN A 325 19.54 -3.70 -7.94
N ILE A 326 18.27 -4.08 -8.07
CA ILE A 326 17.16 -3.15 -7.88
C ILE A 326 16.93 -3.02 -6.37
N THR A 327 17.08 -1.80 -5.85
CA THR A 327 17.04 -1.50 -4.42
C THR A 327 15.93 -0.50 -4.09
N PRO A 328 14.66 -0.97 -4.02
CA PRO A 328 13.55 -0.15 -3.54
C PRO A 328 13.88 0.43 -2.17
N LYS A 329 13.39 1.64 -1.90
CA LYS A 329 13.66 2.38 -0.66
C LYS A 329 12.42 2.52 0.20
N LYS A 330 11.23 2.41 -0.37
CA LYS A 330 9.97 2.54 0.35
C LYS A 330 9.21 1.23 0.30
N PHE A 331 8.71 0.79 1.45
CA PHE A 331 8.07 -0.50 1.59
C PHE A 331 6.69 -0.33 2.21
N ALA A 332 5.69 -1.01 1.65
CA ALA A 332 4.38 -1.10 2.25
C ALA A 332 3.90 -2.54 2.28
N GLY A 333 3.17 -2.92 3.33
CA GLY A 333 2.67 -4.27 3.44
C GLY A 333 1.48 -4.43 4.37
N SER A 334 0.74 -5.50 4.13
CA SER A 334 -0.43 -5.93 4.88
C SER A 334 -0.27 -7.38 5.32
N SER A 335 -0.63 -7.74 6.55
CA SER A 335 -0.45 -9.09 7.09
C SER A 335 0.98 -9.62 6.94
N ALA A 336 1.16 -10.85 6.44
CA ALA A 336 2.46 -11.41 6.08
C ALA A 336 3.28 -10.53 5.12
N GLY A 337 2.63 -9.70 4.29
CA GLY A 337 3.28 -8.70 3.47
C GLY A 337 3.93 -7.58 4.29
N ALA A 338 3.38 -7.21 5.45
CA ALA A 338 3.98 -6.25 6.38
C ALA A 338 5.26 -6.81 7.02
N ILE A 339 5.28 -8.11 7.34
CA ILE A 339 6.49 -8.81 7.80
C ILE A 339 7.57 -8.71 6.71
N MET A 340 7.23 -9.05 5.46
CA MET A 340 8.19 -8.94 4.36
C MET A 340 8.66 -7.49 4.14
N ALA A 341 7.73 -6.52 4.16
CA ALA A 341 8.05 -5.11 4.02
C ALA A 341 9.02 -4.63 5.11
N LEU A 342 8.84 -5.06 6.36
CA LEU A 342 9.78 -4.79 7.45
C LEU A 342 11.16 -5.39 7.16
N MET A 343 11.22 -6.66 6.75
CA MET A 343 12.51 -7.31 6.47
C MET A 343 13.29 -6.60 5.35
N CYS A 344 12.61 -6.20 4.29
CA CYS A 344 13.21 -5.41 3.22
C CYS A 344 13.60 -4.00 3.68
N TYR A 345 12.76 -3.35 4.50
CA TYR A 345 13.07 -2.06 5.12
C TYR A 345 14.31 -2.12 6.02
N LEU A 346 14.52 -3.23 6.74
CA LEU A 346 15.72 -3.46 7.54
C LEU A 346 16.99 -3.68 6.69
N GLY A 347 16.86 -3.77 5.36
CA GLY A 347 17.97 -3.97 4.43
C GLY A 347 18.47 -5.42 4.38
N LEU A 348 17.65 -6.39 4.77
CA LEU A 348 18.04 -7.80 4.80
C LEU A 348 18.04 -8.40 3.37
N SER A 349 19.03 -9.24 3.07
CA SER A 349 19.06 -10.01 1.80
C SER A 349 18.03 -11.13 1.82
N ALA A 350 17.61 -11.59 0.64
CA ALA A 350 16.69 -12.72 0.53
C ALA A 350 17.17 -13.99 1.25
N GLU A 351 18.49 -14.23 1.29
CA GLU A 351 19.11 -15.35 2.01
C GLU A 351 18.93 -15.21 3.52
N LYS A 352 19.25 -14.03 4.08
CA LYS A 352 19.04 -13.73 5.51
C LYS A 352 17.57 -13.85 5.90
N ILE A 353 16.65 -13.37 5.05
CA ILE A 353 15.21 -13.49 5.29
C ILE A 353 14.76 -14.95 5.28
N ALA A 354 15.21 -15.73 4.28
CA ALA A 354 14.91 -17.15 4.22
C ALA A 354 15.45 -17.90 5.44
N GLU A 355 16.64 -17.55 5.92
CA GLU A 355 17.23 -18.11 7.14
C GLU A 355 16.42 -17.77 8.39
N LEU A 356 16.00 -16.52 8.56
CA LEU A 356 15.11 -16.12 9.66
C LEU A 356 13.79 -16.91 9.62
N PHE A 357 13.16 -17.03 8.45
CA PHE A 357 11.90 -17.76 8.30
C PHE A 357 12.00 -19.26 8.55
N LYS A 358 13.16 -19.89 8.28
CA LYS A 358 13.40 -21.31 8.66
C LYS A 358 13.29 -21.53 10.18
N HIS A 359 13.59 -20.50 10.97
CA HIS A 359 13.55 -20.54 12.43
C HIS A 359 12.18 -20.19 13.02
N PHE A 360 11.37 -19.42 12.28
CA PHE A 360 10.02 -19.01 12.66
C PHE A 360 8.96 -20.04 12.24
N ARG A 361 9.03 -21.24 12.81
CA ARG A 361 8.04 -22.31 12.59
C ARG A 361 6.72 -22.02 13.30
N GLN A 362 5.61 -22.56 12.80
CA GLN A 362 4.28 -22.39 13.40
C GLN A 362 4.25 -22.77 14.89
N GLU A 363 4.92 -23.87 15.26
CA GLU A 363 5.05 -24.35 16.65
C GLU A 363 5.72 -23.33 17.61
N ASN A 364 6.43 -22.33 17.05
CA ASN A 364 7.07 -21.27 17.82
C ASN A 364 6.25 -19.98 17.84
N LEU A 365 5.21 -19.87 17.01
CA LEU A 365 4.42 -18.65 16.80
C LEU A 365 2.97 -18.80 17.22
N VAL A 366 2.41 -20.01 17.21
CA VAL A 366 1.01 -20.30 17.52
C VAL A 366 0.91 -21.35 18.63
N TYR A 367 0.34 -20.93 19.77
CA TYR A 367 -0.05 -21.79 20.88
C TYR A 367 -1.58 -21.87 20.98
N PHE A 368 -2.13 -23.08 21.01
CA PHE A 368 -3.58 -23.32 21.04
C PHE A 368 -4.14 -23.06 22.45
N ASN A 369 -4.69 -21.87 22.68
CA ASN A 369 -5.50 -21.51 23.85
C ASN A 369 -6.85 -20.94 23.37
N ILE A 370 -7.75 -21.85 23.01
CA ILE A 370 -8.99 -21.54 22.29
C ILE A 370 -9.96 -20.75 23.22
N ASP A 371 -10.28 -19.52 22.82
CA ASP A 371 -11.41 -18.72 23.32
C ASP A 371 -12.11 -18.07 22.10
N SER A 372 -13.31 -17.54 22.29
CA SER A 372 -14.13 -16.77 21.34
C SER A 372 -13.42 -15.60 20.62
N ARG A 373 -12.22 -15.20 21.06
CA ARG A 373 -11.40 -14.10 20.50
C ARG A 373 -10.24 -14.55 19.62
N GLY A 374 -9.93 -15.85 19.54
CA GLY A 374 -8.84 -16.38 18.70
C GLY A 374 -8.14 -17.60 19.32
N ILE A 375 -7.35 -18.30 18.50
CA ILE A 375 -6.64 -19.52 18.87
C ILE A 375 -5.37 -19.23 19.69
N SER A 376 -4.67 -18.12 19.44
CA SER A 376 -3.39 -17.81 20.09
C SER A 376 -3.16 -16.32 20.40
N GLU A 377 -2.26 -16.06 21.33
CA GLU A 377 -1.75 -14.70 21.60
C GLU A 377 -0.69 -14.33 20.55
N PRO A 378 -0.66 -13.07 20.07
CA PRO A 378 0.29 -12.63 19.05
C PRO A 378 1.70 -12.31 19.61
N ASP A 379 1.95 -12.55 20.91
CA ASP A 379 3.20 -12.18 21.58
C ASP A 379 4.43 -12.90 21.04
N ALA A 380 4.30 -14.18 20.67
CA ALA A 380 5.42 -14.94 20.10
C ALA A 380 5.81 -14.42 18.70
N LEU A 381 4.82 -14.01 17.90
CA LEU A 381 5.05 -13.30 16.65
C LEU A 381 5.75 -11.97 16.90
N LYS A 382 5.32 -11.21 17.90
CA LYS A 382 5.98 -9.96 18.29
C LYS A 382 7.44 -10.21 18.65
N ALA A 383 7.73 -11.21 19.48
CA ALA A 383 9.09 -11.54 19.91
C ALA A 383 9.99 -11.91 18.71
N ALA A 384 9.47 -12.63 17.72
CA ALA A 384 10.20 -12.91 16.47
C ALA A 384 10.53 -11.64 15.69
N LEU A 385 9.60 -10.70 15.62
CA LEU A 385 9.80 -9.40 14.97
C LEU A 385 10.77 -8.52 15.75
N ASP A 386 10.65 -8.48 17.08
CA ASP A 386 11.58 -7.81 18.00
C ASP A 386 13.01 -8.32 17.77
N TYR A 387 13.18 -9.64 17.65
CA TYR A 387 14.49 -10.25 17.41
C TYR A 387 15.09 -9.80 16.08
N ALA A 388 14.32 -9.82 14.99
CA ALA A 388 14.80 -9.38 13.67
C ALA A 388 15.20 -7.89 13.67
N VAL A 389 14.40 -7.03 14.29
CA VAL A 389 14.70 -5.59 14.41
C VAL A 389 15.91 -5.36 15.30
N ALA A 390 15.95 -5.97 16.49
CA ALA A 390 17.02 -5.81 17.45
C ALA A 390 18.37 -6.32 16.91
N LEU A 391 18.35 -7.43 16.17
CA LEU A 391 19.53 -7.99 15.51
C LEU A 391 20.07 -7.02 14.48
N ARG A 392 19.21 -6.42 13.65
CA ARG A 392 19.64 -5.43 12.66
C ARG A 392 20.20 -4.17 13.32
N VAL A 393 19.56 -3.67 14.37
CA VAL A 393 20.08 -2.52 15.12
C VAL A 393 21.42 -2.85 15.78
N LYS A 394 21.63 -4.08 16.27
CA LYS A 394 22.93 -4.52 16.79
C LYS A 394 24.00 -4.53 15.68
N GLU A 395 23.68 -5.03 14.48
CA GLU A 395 24.60 -5.00 13.34
C GLU A 395 25.00 -3.56 12.98
N ILE A 396 24.03 -2.63 12.90
CA ILE A 396 24.28 -1.21 12.59
C ILE A 396 25.13 -0.56 13.69
N THR A 397 24.75 -0.74 14.95
CA THR A 397 25.45 -0.12 16.09
C THR A 397 26.90 -0.61 16.19
N THR A 398 27.13 -1.89 15.91
CA THR A 398 28.49 -2.47 15.83
C THR A 398 29.25 -1.91 14.62
N GLN A 399 28.64 -1.87 13.44
CA GLN A 399 29.25 -1.36 12.21
C GLN A 399 29.75 0.08 12.36
N TYR A 400 28.96 0.94 13.03
CA TYR A 400 29.28 2.36 13.21
C TYR A 400 29.88 2.69 14.58
N ASN A 401 30.15 1.68 15.41
CA ASN A 401 30.70 1.82 16.77
C ASN A 401 29.95 2.85 17.63
N ILE A 402 28.62 2.75 17.67
CA ILE A 402 27.73 3.61 18.46
C ILE A 402 27.04 2.82 19.57
N PRO A 403 26.59 3.49 20.66
CA PRO A 403 25.78 2.84 21.67
C PRO A 403 24.47 2.32 21.08
N TYR A 404 24.01 1.18 21.59
CA TYR A 404 22.68 0.66 21.27
C TYR A 404 21.58 1.66 21.70
N PRO A 405 20.47 1.82 20.96
CA PRO A 405 19.38 2.70 21.37
C PRO A 405 18.68 2.23 22.64
N ALA A 406 18.38 3.16 23.55
CA ALA A 406 17.62 2.86 24.77
C ALA A 406 16.11 2.76 24.52
N GLY A 407 15.43 1.94 25.31
CA GLY A 407 13.99 1.73 25.23
C GLY A 407 13.55 0.97 23.97
N LYS A 408 12.28 1.16 23.59
CA LYS A 408 11.66 0.44 22.46
C LYS A 408 12.18 0.94 21.12
N ILE A 409 12.35 0.02 20.17
CA ILE A 409 12.73 0.37 18.79
C ILE A 409 11.48 0.81 18.02
N THR A 410 11.31 2.12 17.92
CA THR A 410 10.17 2.76 17.25
C THR A 410 10.48 3.16 15.81
N PHE A 411 9.47 3.60 15.06
CA PHE A 411 9.69 4.21 13.74
C PHE A 411 10.66 5.40 13.83
N ALA A 412 10.54 6.23 14.87
CA ALA A 412 11.45 7.34 15.11
C ALA A 412 12.89 6.88 15.39
N THR A 413 13.06 5.81 16.17
CA THR A 413 14.39 5.25 16.47
C THR A 413 15.12 4.80 15.20
N LEU A 414 14.42 4.09 14.31
CA LEU A 414 15.02 3.62 13.05
C LEU A 414 15.26 4.76 12.06
N GLU A 415 14.39 5.76 12.03
CA GLU A 415 14.56 6.97 11.21
C GLU A 415 15.77 7.79 11.68
N GLU A 416 15.98 7.94 12.99
CA GLU A 416 17.14 8.62 13.55
C GLU A 416 18.45 7.92 13.13
N LEU A 417 18.50 6.58 13.24
CA LEU A 417 19.64 5.79 12.78
C LEU A 417 19.89 5.99 11.28
N ARG A 418 18.83 5.99 10.46
CA ARG A 418 18.93 6.18 9.00
C ARG A 418 19.44 7.57 8.65
N LEU A 419 18.92 8.63 9.30
CA LEU A 419 19.34 10.01 9.04
C LEU A 419 20.79 10.24 9.46
N ARG A 420 21.22 9.66 10.59
CA ARG A 420 22.59 9.76 11.08
C ARG A 420 23.58 8.93 10.26
N PHE A 421 23.12 7.79 9.73
CA PHE A 421 23.92 6.85 8.93
C PHE A 421 23.19 6.45 7.64
N PRO A 422 23.18 7.29 6.59
CA PRO A 422 22.42 7.01 5.37
C PRO A 422 22.78 5.69 4.66
N ASP A 423 24.02 5.22 4.83
CA ASP A 423 24.52 3.97 4.25
C ASP A 423 24.34 2.76 5.19
N CYS A 424 23.57 2.90 6.27
CA CYS A 424 23.24 1.77 7.16
C CYS A 424 22.29 0.74 6.55
N GLY A 425 21.89 0.90 5.28
CA GLY A 425 21.07 -0.07 4.56
C GLY A 425 19.57 -0.09 4.91
N LEU A 426 19.13 0.73 5.87
CA LEU A 426 17.70 0.92 6.14
C LEU A 426 16.99 1.57 4.94
N GLY A 427 15.74 1.16 4.70
CA GLY A 427 14.84 1.82 3.76
C GLY A 427 14.49 3.24 4.22
N ASN A 428 13.99 4.06 3.28
CA ASN A 428 13.54 5.42 3.55
C ASN A 428 12.17 5.48 4.21
N GLU A 429 11.31 4.48 3.98
CA GLU A 429 9.94 4.51 4.50
C GLU A 429 9.38 3.09 4.66
N LEU A 430 8.71 2.84 5.78
CA LEU A 430 7.90 1.64 6.03
C LEU A 430 6.46 2.04 6.35
N ILE A 431 5.51 1.49 5.62
CA ILE A 431 4.07 1.68 5.83
C ILE A 431 3.41 0.33 6.10
N VAL A 432 2.76 0.23 7.25
CA VAL A 432 2.09 -0.99 7.70
C VAL A 432 0.60 -0.73 7.81
N THR A 433 -0.24 -1.59 7.24
CA THR A 433 -1.70 -1.44 7.29
C THR A 433 -2.33 -2.33 8.35
N ALA A 434 -3.32 -1.80 9.08
CA ALA A 434 -4.13 -2.56 10.02
C ALA A 434 -5.61 -2.20 9.88
N THR A 435 -6.51 -3.06 10.38
CA THR A 435 -7.96 -2.82 10.36
C THR A 435 -8.42 -2.36 11.74
N ASN A 436 -8.92 -1.11 11.86
CA ASN A 436 -9.56 -0.64 13.09
C ASN A 436 -11.03 -1.11 13.10
N LYS A 437 -11.40 -1.97 14.06
CA LYS A 437 -12.73 -2.60 14.11
C LYS A 437 -13.84 -1.60 14.41
N ARG A 438 -13.59 -0.66 15.32
CA ARG A 438 -14.59 0.36 15.72
C ARG A 438 -14.90 1.32 14.58
N LEU A 439 -13.87 1.83 13.91
CA LEU A 439 -14.01 2.78 12.81
C LEU A 439 -14.36 2.11 11.48
N ARG A 440 -14.17 0.78 11.36
CA ARG A 440 -14.31 -0.01 10.12
C ARG A 440 -13.50 0.57 8.97
N LYS A 441 -12.27 0.99 9.26
CA LYS A 441 -11.35 1.63 8.31
C LYS A 441 -9.96 1.04 8.42
N THR A 442 -9.26 1.03 7.29
CA THR A 442 -7.82 0.77 7.26
C THR A 442 -7.07 1.91 7.94
N SER A 443 -6.23 1.57 8.91
CA SER A 443 -5.26 2.45 9.53
C SER A 443 -3.88 2.19 8.93
N TYR A 444 -3.08 3.25 8.83
CA TYR A 444 -1.72 3.20 8.28
C TYR A 444 -0.74 3.63 9.37
N PHE A 445 0.20 2.76 9.70
CA PHE A 445 1.29 3.03 10.64
C PHE A 445 2.57 3.30 9.85
N SER A 446 3.25 4.40 10.17
CA SER A 446 4.50 4.82 9.54
C SER A 446 5.20 5.86 10.42
N PHE A 447 6.43 6.23 10.09
CA PHE A 447 7.14 7.34 10.77
C PHE A 447 6.32 8.64 10.77
N HIS A 448 5.69 8.99 9.65
CA HIS A 448 4.92 10.23 9.53
C HIS A 448 3.61 10.26 10.34
N LYS A 449 2.99 9.09 10.59
CA LYS A 449 1.69 9.00 11.29
C LYS A 449 1.82 8.57 12.74
N THR A 450 2.75 7.67 13.03
CA THR A 450 2.91 7.00 14.34
C THR A 450 4.40 6.86 14.70
N PRO A 451 5.16 7.97 14.82
CA PRO A 451 6.62 7.92 15.00
C PRO A 451 7.05 7.15 16.26
N ASN A 452 6.30 7.31 17.35
CA ASN A 452 6.63 6.72 18.66
C ASN A 452 6.10 5.28 18.84
N MET A 453 5.48 4.70 17.80
CA MET A 453 5.00 3.33 17.85
C MET A 453 6.16 2.37 17.61
N GLU A 454 6.21 1.30 18.41
CA GLU A 454 7.15 0.22 18.21
C GLU A 454 6.89 -0.48 16.87
N VAL A 455 7.93 -0.68 16.07
CA VAL A 455 7.77 -1.16 14.69
C VAL A 455 7.25 -2.60 14.65
N SER A 456 7.78 -3.45 15.53
CA SER A 456 7.32 -4.84 15.69
C SER A 456 5.86 -4.92 16.12
N GLU A 457 5.39 -4.01 16.98
CA GLU A 457 4.00 -3.93 17.41
C GLU A 457 3.07 -3.58 16.24
N ALA A 458 3.45 -2.62 15.40
CA ALA A 458 2.67 -2.26 14.21
C ALA A 458 2.54 -3.45 13.24
N VAL A 459 3.64 -4.17 12.99
CA VAL A 459 3.66 -5.35 12.10
C VAL A 459 2.90 -6.52 12.72
N LYS A 460 3.02 -6.74 14.03
CA LYS A 460 2.23 -7.73 14.78
C LYS A 460 0.73 -7.49 14.59
N ILE A 461 0.25 -6.28 14.86
CA ILE A 461 -1.16 -5.90 14.68
C ILE A 461 -1.62 -6.18 13.25
N SER A 462 -0.80 -5.79 12.27
CA SER A 462 -1.10 -6.00 10.85
C SER A 462 -1.21 -7.49 10.49
N ALA A 463 -0.51 -8.38 11.18
CA ALA A 463 -0.45 -9.83 10.94
C ALA A 463 -1.31 -10.67 11.91
N SER A 464 -2.10 -10.04 12.78
CA SER A 464 -3.04 -10.69 13.70
C SER A 464 -4.30 -11.15 12.96
N ILE A 465 -4.17 -12.18 12.12
CA ILE A 465 -5.26 -12.76 11.32
C ILE A 465 -6.41 -13.19 12.26
N PRO A 466 -7.67 -12.73 12.03
CA PRO A 466 -8.82 -13.16 12.81
C PRO A 466 -8.94 -14.69 12.86
N VAL A 467 -9.49 -15.22 13.96
CA VAL A 467 -9.55 -16.66 14.29
C VAL A 467 -8.21 -17.23 14.76
N VAL A 468 -7.09 -16.89 14.13
CA VAL A 468 -5.76 -17.40 14.51
C VAL A 468 -5.21 -16.66 15.72
N PHE A 469 -5.18 -15.33 15.64
CA PHE A 469 -4.66 -14.47 16.69
C PHE A 469 -5.77 -13.64 17.32
N ARG A 470 -5.61 -13.33 18.61
CA ARG A 470 -6.47 -12.38 19.32
C ARG A 470 -6.26 -10.96 18.79
N ASP A 471 -7.32 -10.17 18.85
CA ASP A 471 -7.28 -8.76 18.49
C ASP A 471 -6.39 -7.96 19.45
N THR A 472 -5.68 -6.98 18.91
CA THR A 472 -4.78 -6.14 19.72
C THR A 472 -5.46 -4.82 20.01
N ARG A 473 -5.52 -4.44 21.29
CA ARG A 473 -6.08 -3.16 21.70
C ARG A 473 -5.00 -2.07 21.70
N LEU A 474 -5.23 -1.01 20.93
CA LEU A 474 -4.37 0.16 20.85
C LEU A 474 -5.21 1.42 21.12
N ASN A 475 -4.85 2.19 22.13
CA ASN A 475 -5.54 3.43 22.52
C ASN A 475 -7.06 3.26 22.75
N GLY A 476 -7.48 2.12 23.27
CA GLY A 476 -8.89 1.80 23.52
C GLY A 476 -9.66 1.25 22.32
N ASP A 477 -9.04 1.20 21.13
CA ASP A 477 -9.60 0.60 19.92
C ASP A 477 -9.05 -0.80 19.69
N ASP A 478 -9.91 -1.73 19.28
CA ASP A 478 -9.49 -3.07 18.90
C ASP A 478 -9.09 -3.10 17.41
N TYR A 479 -7.91 -3.66 17.13
CA TYR A 479 -7.33 -3.78 15.81
C TYR A 479 -7.17 -5.24 15.39
N ASN A 480 -7.38 -5.47 14.09
CA ASN A 480 -7.21 -6.76 13.41
C ASN A 480 -6.22 -6.62 12.24
N ASP A 481 -5.89 -7.78 11.65
CA ASP A 481 -5.09 -7.90 10.43
C ASP A 481 -5.48 -6.89 9.33
N GLY A 482 -4.46 -6.30 8.71
CA GLY A 482 -4.65 -5.31 7.65
C GLY A 482 -5.31 -5.88 6.40
N GLY A 483 -5.12 -7.18 6.14
CA GLY A 483 -5.63 -7.90 4.99
C GLY A 483 -7.14 -8.13 5.02
N VAL A 484 -7.81 -7.82 6.14
CA VAL A 484 -9.27 -7.88 6.23
C VAL A 484 -9.93 -6.82 5.35
N LEU A 485 -9.42 -5.59 5.35
CA LEU A 485 -9.97 -4.47 4.56
C LEU A 485 -9.08 -4.05 3.40
N ASN A 486 -7.75 -4.13 3.54
CA ASN A 486 -6.80 -3.68 2.53
C ASN A 486 -5.63 -4.68 2.45
N ASN A 487 -5.83 -5.79 1.72
CA ASN A 487 -4.79 -6.78 1.55
C ASN A 487 -3.75 -6.34 0.52
N PHE A 488 -4.06 -5.38 -0.34
CA PHE A 488 -3.17 -4.88 -1.39
C PHE A 488 -2.94 -3.36 -1.30
N PRO A 489 -2.09 -2.89 -0.35
CA PRO A 489 -2.00 -1.47 0.03
C PRO A 489 -1.19 -0.60 -0.96
N THR A 490 -1.56 -0.66 -2.24
CA THR A 490 -0.93 0.12 -3.33
C THR A 490 -1.26 1.62 -3.28
N ASP A 491 -2.26 1.99 -2.49
CA ASP A 491 -2.64 3.36 -2.14
C ASP A 491 -1.72 3.99 -1.08
N ALA A 492 -0.79 3.22 -0.49
CA ALA A 492 0.22 3.75 0.41
C ALA A 492 1.17 4.77 -0.26
N PHE A 493 1.33 4.70 -1.59
CA PHE A 493 2.20 5.60 -2.35
C PHE A 493 1.41 6.35 -3.43
N HIS A 494 1.29 7.67 -3.24
CA HIS A 494 0.66 8.58 -4.21
C HIS A 494 1.64 9.01 -5.31
N ALA A 495 1.12 9.47 -6.46
CA ALA A 495 1.96 10.01 -7.53
C ALA A 495 2.75 11.23 -7.03
N ASP A 496 4.02 11.33 -7.44
CA ASP A 496 4.98 12.32 -6.93
C ASP A 496 5.38 13.37 -7.99
N ASP A 497 4.61 13.45 -9.08
CA ASP A 497 4.81 14.36 -10.23
C ASP A 497 6.24 14.39 -10.82
N THR A 498 7.04 13.35 -10.55
CA THR A 498 8.42 13.23 -11.07
C THR A 498 8.49 12.96 -12.57
N THR A 499 7.39 12.48 -13.15
CA THR A 499 7.24 12.26 -14.59
C THR A 499 6.26 13.25 -15.18
N PHE A 500 6.50 13.67 -16.42
CA PHE A 500 5.59 14.54 -17.13
C PHE A 500 4.30 13.80 -17.52
N LEU A 501 4.44 12.59 -18.06
CA LEU A 501 3.33 11.70 -18.33
C LEU A 501 2.83 11.05 -17.03
N GLU A 502 1.52 10.83 -16.96
CA GLU A 502 0.86 10.15 -15.85
C GLU A 502 0.15 8.87 -16.31
N SER A 503 -0.24 8.02 -15.36
CA SER A 503 -1.04 6.85 -15.69
C SER A 503 -2.50 7.26 -15.87
N GLU A 504 -3.25 6.46 -16.62
CA GLU A 504 -4.70 6.65 -16.80
C GLU A 504 -5.46 6.77 -15.46
N TYR A 505 -4.98 6.11 -14.41
CA TYR A 505 -5.62 6.03 -13.10
C TYR A 505 -4.91 6.84 -12.00
N GLY A 506 -3.88 7.63 -12.31
CA GLY A 506 -3.14 8.43 -11.33
C GLY A 506 -2.38 7.60 -10.27
N ASN A 507 -1.85 6.44 -10.62
CA ASN A 507 -0.97 5.62 -9.77
C ASN A 507 0.49 6.10 -9.82
N ASN A 508 1.23 5.92 -8.73
CA ASN A 508 2.66 6.22 -8.68
C ASN A 508 3.46 5.27 -9.61
N MET A 509 4.21 5.82 -10.56
CA MET A 509 4.94 5.05 -11.58
C MET A 509 6.13 4.25 -11.07
N LYS A 510 6.66 4.61 -9.89
CA LYS A 510 7.79 3.97 -9.22
C LYS A 510 7.40 2.77 -8.37
N THR A 511 6.10 2.55 -8.19
CA THR A 511 5.58 1.43 -7.39
C THR A 511 5.63 0.13 -8.18
N LEU A 512 6.18 -0.90 -7.54
CA LEU A 512 6.03 -2.32 -7.89
C LEU A 512 5.23 -2.98 -6.77
N ALA A 513 4.23 -3.76 -7.12
CA ALA A 513 3.36 -4.44 -6.17
C ALA A 513 3.41 -5.96 -6.40
N VAL A 514 3.31 -6.74 -5.33
CA VAL A 514 3.38 -8.21 -5.39
C VAL A 514 2.07 -8.77 -4.85
N GLN A 515 1.40 -9.57 -5.66
CA GLN A 515 0.15 -10.24 -5.33
C GLN A 515 0.22 -11.74 -5.64
N PHE A 516 -0.51 -12.55 -4.89
CA PHE A 516 -0.63 -13.98 -5.17
C PHE A 516 -1.77 -14.25 -6.16
N ASP A 517 -1.52 -15.14 -7.11
CA ASP A 517 -2.59 -15.77 -7.90
C ASP A 517 -3.28 -16.81 -7.04
N THR A 518 -4.49 -16.50 -6.58
CA THR A 518 -5.25 -17.40 -5.71
C THR A 518 -6.00 -18.50 -6.46
N GLY A 519 -5.82 -18.65 -7.79
CA GLY A 519 -6.28 -19.84 -8.53
C GLY A 519 -7.70 -20.32 -8.19
N SER A 520 -7.86 -21.62 -7.90
CA SER A 520 -9.11 -22.31 -7.53
C SER A 520 -9.83 -21.72 -6.32
N GLU A 521 -9.14 -21.04 -5.39
CA GLU A 521 -9.79 -20.28 -4.31
C GLU A 521 -10.60 -19.13 -4.91
N ARG A 522 -10.05 -18.40 -5.89
CA ARG A 522 -10.77 -17.32 -6.60
C ARG A 522 -11.86 -17.85 -7.52
N VAL A 523 -11.70 -19.02 -8.13
CA VAL A 523 -12.76 -19.62 -8.97
C VAL A 523 -13.89 -20.22 -8.14
N ALA A 524 -13.59 -20.83 -6.99
CA ALA A 524 -14.61 -21.30 -6.04
C ALA A 524 -15.30 -20.12 -5.37
N VAL A 525 -14.53 -19.11 -4.95
CA VAL A 525 -15.04 -17.88 -4.36
C VAL A 525 -15.80 -17.07 -5.41
N ASP A 526 -15.35 -16.85 -6.65
CA ASP A 526 -16.11 -16.16 -7.72
C ASP A 526 -17.38 -16.92 -8.15
N ARG A 527 -17.32 -18.26 -8.26
CA ARG A 527 -18.47 -19.09 -8.64
C ARG A 527 -19.52 -19.19 -7.51
N ILE A 528 -19.11 -19.01 -6.25
CA ILE A 528 -19.99 -18.90 -5.08
C ILE A 528 -20.39 -17.42 -4.83
N LEU A 529 -19.53 -16.43 -5.08
CA LEU A 529 -19.70 -15.01 -4.78
C LEU A 529 -20.72 -14.34 -5.68
N ASP A 530 -20.67 -14.59 -7.00
CA ASP A 530 -21.61 -13.99 -7.96
C ASP A 530 -23.06 -14.45 -7.73
N ARG A 531 -23.25 -15.58 -7.01
CA ARG A 531 -24.56 -16.22 -6.81
C ARG A 531 -25.03 -16.31 -5.36
N VAL A 532 -24.15 -16.20 -4.37
CA VAL A 532 -24.46 -16.47 -2.94
C VAL A 532 -24.22 -15.25 -2.05
N TYR A 533 -23.27 -14.35 -2.36
CA TYR A 533 -22.85 -13.28 -1.42
C TYR A 533 -23.67 -11.99 -1.48
N ARG A 534 -24.30 -11.67 -2.62
CA ARG A 534 -25.28 -10.57 -2.68
C ARG A 534 -26.60 -10.88 -1.96
N GLU A 535 -26.84 -12.14 -1.58
CA GLU A 535 -28.13 -12.60 -1.02
C GLU A 535 -28.03 -13.26 0.37
N ASN A 536 -26.87 -13.81 0.81
CA ASN A 536 -26.77 -14.49 2.11
C ASN A 536 -26.30 -13.60 3.27
N PHE A 537 -27.27 -12.95 3.93
CA PHE A 537 -27.14 -12.21 5.19
C PHE A 537 -26.36 -12.97 6.29
N LEU A 538 -26.52 -14.30 6.40
CA LEU A 538 -25.90 -15.12 7.45
C LEU A 538 -24.37 -15.25 7.34
N LEU A 539 -23.83 -15.29 6.12
CA LEU A 539 -22.39 -15.37 5.90
C LEU A 539 -21.71 -14.03 6.19
N ASN A 540 -22.33 -12.92 5.76
CA ASN A 540 -21.89 -11.57 6.13
C ASN A 540 -21.99 -11.33 7.64
N TRP A 541 -23.02 -11.86 8.30
CA TRP A 541 -23.15 -11.82 9.76
C TRP A 541 -22.06 -12.63 10.46
N PHE A 542 -21.76 -13.85 10.00
CA PHE A 542 -20.71 -14.70 10.59
C PHE A 542 -19.30 -14.12 10.39
N TYR A 543 -18.97 -13.65 9.17
CA TYR A 543 -17.71 -12.97 8.91
C TYR A 543 -17.62 -11.62 9.63
N GLY A 544 -18.72 -10.87 9.73
CA GLY A 544 -18.76 -9.62 10.49
C GLY A 544 -18.62 -9.83 12.00
N PHE A 545 -19.13 -10.95 12.52
CA PHE A 545 -18.92 -11.37 13.90
C PHE A 545 -17.45 -11.72 14.17
N LEU A 546 -16.81 -12.48 13.28
CA LEU A 546 -15.40 -12.89 13.45
C LEU A 546 -14.38 -11.76 13.20
N SER A 547 -14.62 -10.92 12.19
CA SER A 547 -13.68 -9.87 11.77
C SER A 547 -13.98 -8.50 12.36
N GLY A 548 -15.17 -8.29 12.94
CA GLY A 548 -15.66 -6.98 13.37
C GLY A 548 -16.06 -6.04 12.23
N VAL A 549 -16.00 -6.50 10.97
CA VAL A 549 -16.27 -5.70 9.77
C VAL A 549 -17.52 -6.23 9.08
N SER A 550 -18.55 -5.38 8.94
CA SER A 550 -19.85 -5.79 8.38
C SER A 550 -19.84 -6.12 6.89
N ASP A 551 -18.79 -5.73 6.15
CA ASP A 551 -18.66 -5.92 4.71
C ASP A 551 -17.19 -6.14 4.27
N PRO A 552 -16.62 -7.34 4.49
CA PRO A 552 -15.28 -7.68 4.00
C PRO A 552 -15.22 -7.86 2.47
N ALA A 553 -16.35 -8.13 1.81
CA ALA A 553 -16.44 -8.26 0.36
C ALA A 553 -16.07 -6.95 -0.35
N SER A 554 -16.39 -5.80 0.27
CA SER A 554 -15.94 -4.49 -0.20
C SER A 554 -14.40 -4.38 -0.29
N GLY A 555 -13.67 -4.95 0.67
CA GLY A 555 -12.20 -4.96 0.66
C GLY A 555 -11.63 -5.77 -0.50
N TRP A 556 -12.20 -6.95 -0.79
CA TRP A 556 -11.77 -7.77 -1.93
C TRP A 556 -12.10 -7.13 -3.28
N GLU A 557 -13.26 -6.48 -3.38
CA GLU A 557 -13.60 -5.71 -4.58
C GLU A 557 -12.61 -4.56 -4.77
N GLN A 558 -12.27 -3.83 -3.70
CA GLN A 558 -11.25 -2.78 -3.75
C GLN A 558 -9.88 -3.33 -4.19
N ASP A 559 -9.43 -4.46 -3.66
CA ASP A 559 -8.16 -5.08 -4.08
C ASP A 559 -8.18 -5.48 -5.56
N ARG A 560 -9.31 -5.97 -6.09
CA ARG A 560 -9.48 -6.23 -7.53
C ARG A 560 -9.36 -4.96 -8.36
N LEU A 561 -9.96 -3.86 -7.90
CA LEU A 561 -9.84 -2.56 -8.57
C LEU A 561 -8.41 -2.03 -8.52
N LYS A 562 -7.72 -2.18 -7.38
CA LYS A 562 -6.30 -1.84 -7.23
C LYS A 562 -5.43 -2.65 -8.17
N LEU A 563 -5.64 -3.96 -8.28
CA LEU A 563 -4.91 -4.79 -9.24
C LEU A 563 -5.12 -4.34 -10.69
N ARG A 564 -6.36 -3.96 -11.07
CA ARG A 564 -6.63 -3.39 -12.40
C ARG A 564 -5.88 -2.08 -12.62
N LYS A 565 -5.89 -1.19 -11.63
CA LYS A 565 -5.15 0.09 -11.65
C LYS A 565 -3.64 -0.12 -11.77
N TYR A 566 -3.10 -1.10 -11.08
CA TYR A 566 -1.66 -1.41 -11.02
C TYR A 566 -1.27 -2.61 -11.91
N ALA A 567 -2.04 -2.95 -12.95
CA ALA A 567 -1.82 -4.18 -13.72
C ALA A 567 -0.42 -4.27 -14.35
N ALA A 568 0.09 -3.16 -14.90
CA ALA A 568 1.46 -3.08 -15.44
C ALA A 568 2.57 -2.93 -14.37
N GLN A 569 2.16 -2.84 -13.10
CA GLN A 569 3.02 -2.62 -11.94
C GLN A 569 2.93 -3.73 -10.90
N SER A 570 2.27 -4.83 -11.24
CA SER A 570 2.03 -5.93 -10.32
C SER A 570 2.70 -7.21 -10.81
N ILE A 571 3.43 -7.87 -9.92
CA ILE A 571 3.88 -9.25 -10.09
C ILE A 571 2.81 -10.14 -9.48
N ILE A 572 2.23 -11.01 -10.30
CA ILE A 572 1.27 -12.02 -9.87
C ILE A 572 2.04 -13.34 -9.72
N VAL A 573 2.09 -13.87 -8.50
CA VAL A 573 2.85 -15.08 -8.16
C VAL A 573 1.93 -16.28 -8.02
N GLU A 574 2.20 -17.35 -8.76
CA GLU A 574 1.43 -18.59 -8.67
C GLU A 574 1.78 -19.35 -7.39
N VAL A 575 0.79 -19.54 -6.50
CA VAL A 575 1.01 -20.21 -5.21
C VAL A 575 0.39 -21.61 -5.13
N GLY A 576 -0.50 -21.98 -6.05
CA GLY A 576 -1.21 -23.26 -6.05
C GLY A 576 -2.19 -23.38 -4.86
N ASN A 577 -2.38 -24.60 -4.33
CA ASN A 577 -3.33 -24.90 -3.25
C ASN A 577 -2.77 -24.61 -1.83
N THR A 578 -1.78 -23.73 -1.69
CA THR A 578 -1.25 -23.39 -0.37
C THR A 578 -2.25 -22.53 0.40
N SER A 579 -2.78 -23.05 1.52
CA SER A 579 -3.72 -22.32 2.36
C SER A 579 -3.08 -21.09 3.02
N THR A 580 -3.86 -20.02 3.21
CA THR A 580 -3.46 -18.84 3.99
C THR A 580 -3.44 -19.11 5.50
N THR A 581 -4.17 -20.12 5.98
CA THR A 581 -4.34 -20.45 7.41
C THR A 581 -3.39 -21.54 7.92
N GLY A 582 -2.73 -22.27 7.01
CA GLY A 582 -1.74 -23.29 7.37
C GLY A 582 -0.35 -22.66 7.54
N PHE A 583 0.03 -22.28 8.76
CA PHE A 583 1.33 -21.65 9.03
C PHE A 583 2.52 -22.62 8.93
N SER A 584 2.27 -23.93 8.89
CA SER A 584 3.27 -24.96 8.64
C SER A 584 3.35 -25.27 7.15
N VAL A 585 4.41 -24.80 6.50
CA VAL A 585 4.73 -25.16 5.12
C VAL A 585 5.90 -26.14 5.15
N GLU A 586 5.74 -27.32 4.56
CA GLU A 586 6.85 -28.27 4.40
C GLU A 586 8.01 -27.61 3.64
N GLU A 587 9.25 -28.00 3.95
CA GLU A 587 10.43 -27.38 3.32
C GLU A 587 10.39 -27.48 1.78
N LYS A 588 9.83 -28.57 1.24
CA LYS A 588 9.60 -28.74 -0.20
C LYS A 588 8.69 -27.67 -0.77
N ASP A 589 7.58 -27.37 -0.08
CA ASP A 589 6.64 -26.32 -0.49
C ASP A 589 7.21 -24.92 -0.31
N GLN A 590 8.02 -24.68 0.74
CA GLN A 590 8.74 -23.41 0.91
C GLN A 590 9.65 -23.16 -0.31
N ARG A 591 10.45 -24.15 -0.70
CA ARG A 591 11.32 -24.07 -1.89
C ARG A 591 10.51 -23.85 -3.17
N ARG A 592 9.37 -24.53 -3.33
CA ARG A 592 8.47 -24.33 -4.48
C ARG A 592 7.94 -22.90 -4.55
N LEU A 593 7.47 -22.35 -3.43
CA LEU A 593 6.95 -20.99 -3.35
C LEU A 593 8.04 -19.95 -3.66
N ILE A 594 9.24 -20.09 -3.06
CA ILE A 594 10.39 -19.22 -3.35
C ILE A 594 10.72 -19.26 -4.85
N ASN A 595 10.78 -20.45 -5.46
CA ASN A 595 11.07 -20.59 -6.88
C ASN A 595 9.98 -19.95 -7.75
N SER A 596 8.70 -20.12 -7.40
CA SER A 596 7.59 -19.48 -8.12
C SER A 596 7.70 -17.95 -8.10
N GLY A 597 7.89 -17.36 -6.91
CA GLY A 597 8.07 -15.91 -6.77
C GLY A 597 9.29 -15.38 -7.54
N TYR A 598 10.39 -16.12 -7.49
CA TYR A 598 11.61 -15.81 -8.23
C TYR A 598 11.37 -15.79 -9.75
N HIS A 599 10.71 -16.82 -10.30
CA HIS A 599 10.42 -16.90 -11.73
C HIS A 599 9.42 -15.83 -12.19
N ALA A 600 8.37 -15.56 -11.41
CA ALA A 600 7.40 -14.51 -11.69
C ALA A 600 8.09 -13.13 -11.76
N ALA A 601 8.96 -12.84 -10.78
CA ALA A 601 9.72 -11.60 -10.75
C ALA A 601 10.73 -11.50 -11.92
N LYS A 602 11.48 -12.56 -12.23
CA LYS A 602 12.37 -12.55 -13.41
C LYS A 602 11.61 -12.34 -14.71
N SER A 603 10.43 -12.92 -14.86
CA SER A 603 9.56 -12.72 -16.04
C SER A 603 9.18 -11.24 -16.17
N TYR A 604 8.70 -10.64 -15.08
CA TYR A 604 8.38 -9.20 -15.03
C TYR A 604 9.60 -8.33 -15.35
N LEU A 605 10.75 -8.62 -14.76
CA LEU A 605 11.98 -7.85 -14.94
C LEU A 605 12.51 -7.94 -16.38
N ARG A 606 12.46 -9.11 -17.03
CA ARG A 606 12.91 -9.28 -18.43
C ARG A 606 12.13 -8.42 -19.42
N ALA A 607 10.84 -8.17 -19.15
CA ALA A 607 10.02 -7.30 -19.98
C ALA A 607 10.41 -5.81 -19.84
N ARG A 608 11.05 -5.43 -18.72
CA ARG A 608 11.17 -4.04 -18.27
C ARG A 608 12.62 -3.54 -18.20
N TYR A 609 13.56 -4.44 -17.89
CA TYR A 609 14.97 -4.17 -17.73
C TYR A 609 15.76 -5.01 -18.72
N ALA A 610 16.80 -4.41 -19.30
CA ALA A 610 17.75 -5.12 -20.13
C ALA A 610 19.12 -5.19 -19.46
N GLN A 611 19.80 -6.29 -19.71
CA GLN A 611 21.18 -6.52 -19.33
C GLN A 611 22.03 -6.53 -20.62
N LYS A 612 23.13 -5.77 -20.64
CA LYS A 612 24.22 -6.01 -21.60
C LYS A 612 25.24 -6.93 -20.91
N ASP A 613 25.94 -7.78 -21.65
CA ASP A 613 26.87 -8.76 -21.08
C ASP A 613 27.81 -8.13 -20.03
N GLY A 614 27.75 -8.64 -18.79
CA GLY A 614 28.54 -8.15 -17.66
C GLY A 614 28.12 -6.79 -17.05
N ALA A 615 27.10 -6.10 -17.58
CA ALA A 615 26.67 -4.79 -17.11
C ALA A 615 25.45 -4.85 -16.16
N ALA A 616 25.28 -3.83 -15.32
CA ALA A 616 24.11 -3.66 -14.45
C ALA A 616 22.81 -3.56 -15.27
N TYR A 617 21.70 -4.05 -14.70
CA TYR A 617 20.38 -3.99 -15.32
C TYR A 617 19.96 -2.52 -15.51
N LYS A 618 19.61 -2.16 -16.74
CA LYS A 618 19.12 -0.81 -17.08
C LYS A 618 17.66 -0.89 -17.47
N ASN A 619 16.83 -0.09 -16.80
CA ASN A 619 15.44 0.12 -17.17
C ASN A 619 15.37 0.69 -18.60
N LYS A 620 14.62 0.00 -19.47
CA LYS A 620 14.39 0.40 -20.88
C LYS A 620 12.92 0.69 -21.17
N GLU A 621 12.06 0.67 -20.15
CA GLU A 621 10.64 0.89 -20.35
C GLU A 621 10.36 2.36 -20.70
N ILE A 622 9.55 2.55 -21.74
CA ILE A 622 9.16 3.85 -22.25
C ILE A 622 7.64 3.96 -22.14
N MET A 623 7.19 4.99 -21.44
CA MET A 623 5.82 5.45 -21.43
C MET A 623 5.59 6.32 -22.66
N HIS A 624 4.37 6.32 -23.20
CA HIS A 624 4.03 7.23 -24.28
C HIS A 624 2.60 7.73 -24.16
N SER A 625 2.37 8.93 -24.68
CA SER A 625 1.04 9.51 -24.82
C SER A 625 0.98 10.35 -26.09
N THR A 626 -0.22 10.49 -26.65
CA THR A 626 -0.49 11.24 -27.87
C THR A 626 -1.42 12.40 -27.58
N PHE A 627 -1.09 13.56 -28.12
CA PHE A 627 -1.86 14.80 -28.05
C PHE A 627 -2.23 15.24 -29.46
N ALA A 628 -3.41 15.82 -29.63
CA ALA A 628 -3.92 16.26 -30.92
C ALA A 628 -3.07 17.39 -31.53
N SER A 629 -2.44 18.23 -30.69
CA SER A 629 -1.65 19.38 -31.12
C SER A 629 -0.68 19.86 -30.03
N LEU A 630 0.20 20.81 -30.38
CA LEU A 630 1.04 21.54 -29.41
C LEU A 630 0.20 22.38 -28.43
N GLU A 631 -0.99 22.82 -28.84
CA GLU A 631 -1.93 23.56 -27.98
C GLU A 631 -2.48 22.65 -26.87
N GLU A 632 -2.88 21.42 -27.21
CA GLU A 632 -3.31 20.45 -26.20
C GLU A 632 -2.18 20.07 -25.24
N LEU A 633 -0.96 19.95 -25.76
CA LEU A 633 0.21 19.67 -24.94
C LEU A 633 0.54 20.84 -23.98
N LEU A 634 0.36 22.08 -24.43
CA LEU A 634 0.50 23.27 -23.59
C LEU A 634 -0.53 23.27 -22.45
N ALA A 635 -1.80 22.97 -22.79
CA ALA A 635 -2.87 22.83 -21.83
C ALA A 635 -2.60 21.71 -20.81
N TYR A 636 -2.07 20.57 -21.27
CA TYR A 636 -1.67 19.46 -20.40
C TYR A 636 -0.54 19.87 -19.43
N SER A 637 0.42 20.69 -19.89
CA SER A 637 1.50 21.21 -19.03
C SER A 637 0.98 22.11 -17.91
N CYS A 638 -0.07 22.90 -18.18
CA CYS A 638 -0.76 23.71 -17.16
C CYS A 638 -1.46 22.83 -16.13
N TYR A 639 -2.21 21.81 -16.58
CA TYR A 639 -2.84 20.83 -15.70
C TYR A 639 -1.84 20.11 -14.80
N LYS A 640 -0.68 19.72 -15.33
CA LYS A 640 0.40 19.10 -14.55
C LYS A 640 1.09 20.07 -13.59
N GLY A 641 0.87 21.38 -13.71
CA GLY A 641 1.57 22.37 -12.90
C GLY A 641 3.09 22.40 -13.16
N ASN A 642 3.55 21.92 -14.32
CA ASN A 642 4.97 21.82 -14.63
C ASN A 642 5.42 23.00 -15.52
N LYS A 643 5.98 24.03 -14.87
CA LYS A 643 6.44 25.26 -15.55
C LYS A 643 7.57 25.01 -16.56
N ALA A 644 8.48 24.08 -16.26
CA ALA A 644 9.58 23.76 -17.16
C ALA A 644 9.07 23.18 -18.49
N TRP A 645 8.13 22.23 -18.42
CA TRP A 645 7.48 21.67 -19.60
C TRP A 645 6.63 22.70 -20.33
N PHE A 646 5.90 23.54 -19.61
CA PHE A 646 5.16 24.66 -20.21
C PHE A 646 6.08 25.55 -21.06
N ASP A 647 7.25 25.91 -20.54
CA ASP A 647 8.22 26.75 -21.27
C ASP A 647 8.86 26.04 -22.46
N ILE A 648 9.11 24.73 -22.37
CA ILE A 648 9.57 23.89 -23.50
C ILE A 648 8.52 23.92 -24.61
N VAL A 649 7.25 23.64 -24.28
CA VAL A 649 6.16 23.61 -25.27
C VAL A 649 5.95 25.00 -25.88
N LEU A 650 6.04 26.07 -25.09
CA LEU A 650 5.97 27.44 -25.60
C LEU A 650 7.11 27.75 -26.58
N LYS A 651 8.34 27.26 -26.33
CA LYS A 651 9.46 27.39 -27.29
C LYS A 651 9.16 26.63 -28.58
N LEU A 652 8.59 25.42 -28.50
CA LEU A 652 8.19 24.66 -29.68
C LEU A 652 7.11 25.38 -30.49
N ILE A 653 6.10 25.96 -29.84
CA ILE A 653 5.08 26.78 -30.49
C ILE A 653 5.73 28.00 -31.18
N LYS A 654 6.66 28.68 -30.50
CA LYS A 654 7.40 29.82 -31.06
C LYS A 654 8.33 29.43 -32.22
N ALA A 655 8.80 28.19 -32.29
CA ALA A 655 9.59 27.67 -33.40
C ALA A 655 8.73 27.14 -34.56
N SER A 656 7.47 26.78 -34.30
CA SER A 656 6.57 26.22 -35.30
C SER A 656 6.14 27.20 -36.39
N SER A 657 5.71 26.66 -37.55
CA SER A 657 5.13 27.36 -38.68
C SER A 657 3.59 27.35 -38.67
N LEU A 658 2.98 27.24 -37.48
CA LEU A 658 1.52 27.20 -37.33
C LEU A 658 0.88 28.55 -37.73
N GLY A 659 -0.21 28.51 -38.50
CA GLY A 659 -0.92 29.72 -38.95
C GLY A 659 -1.53 30.56 -37.82
N ASN A 660 -1.91 29.92 -36.70
CA ASN A 660 -2.51 30.54 -35.51
C ASN A 660 -1.49 30.87 -34.40
N LYS A 661 -0.18 30.80 -34.69
CA LYS A 661 0.92 30.96 -33.71
C LYS A 661 0.80 32.18 -32.79
N LYS A 662 0.42 33.35 -33.34
CA LYS A 662 0.30 34.59 -32.55
C LYS A 662 -0.77 34.46 -31.46
N LEU A 663 -1.90 33.84 -31.79
CA LEU A 663 -3.00 33.59 -30.86
C LEU A 663 -2.57 32.59 -29.78
N LEU A 664 -1.89 31.50 -30.15
CA LEU A 664 -1.37 30.51 -29.21
C LEU A 664 -0.35 31.09 -28.22
N VAL A 665 0.50 32.01 -28.67
CA VAL A 665 1.44 32.70 -27.77
C VAL A 665 0.70 33.61 -26.79
N GLN A 666 -0.33 34.32 -27.23
CA GLN A 666 -1.18 35.14 -26.34
C GLN A 666 -1.94 34.26 -25.33
N GLN A 667 -2.49 33.12 -25.77
CA GLN A 667 -3.13 32.15 -24.89
C GLN A 667 -2.13 31.59 -23.87
N ALA A 668 -0.89 31.30 -24.28
CA ALA A 668 0.15 30.86 -23.37
C ALA A 668 0.47 31.92 -22.30
N GLU A 669 0.54 33.19 -22.65
CA GLU A 669 0.74 34.27 -21.67
C GLU A 669 -0.40 34.33 -20.64
N GLN A 670 -1.65 34.19 -21.10
CA GLN A 670 -2.83 34.11 -20.23
C GLN A 670 -2.77 32.87 -19.32
N LEU A 671 -2.49 31.69 -19.86
CA LEU A 671 -2.34 30.46 -19.09
C LEU A 671 -1.21 30.56 -18.07
N ASN A 672 -0.11 31.22 -18.44
CA ASN A 672 0.99 31.48 -17.53
C ASN A 672 0.57 32.36 -16.35
N SER A 673 -0.22 33.41 -16.63
CA SER A 673 -0.78 34.25 -15.57
C SER A 673 -1.73 33.47 -14.65
N LEU A 674 -2.50 32.54 -15.22
CA LEU A 674 -3.55 31.81 -14.51
C LEU A 674 -3.02 30.66 -13.64
N TYR A 675 -2.03 29.91 -14.12
CA TYR A 675 -1.56 28.68 -13.48
C TYR A 675 -0.22 28.79 -12.76
N PHE A 676 0.63 29.75 -13.14
CA PHE A 676 2.02 29.83 -12.66
C PHE A 676 2.39 31.15 -11.97
N THR A 677 1.48 32.12 -11.92
CA THR A 677 1.74 33.35 -11.17
C THR A 677 1.41 33.12 -9.70
N PRO A 678 2.35 33.36 -8.78
CA PRO A 678 2.06 33.26 -7.35
C PRO A 678 0.97 34.27 -6.99
N LEU A 679 -0.08 33.81 -6.32
CA LEU A 679 -1.08 34.70 -5.72
C LEU A 679 -0.37 35.58 -4.68
N PRO A 680 -0.75 36.87 -4.53
CA PRO A 680 -0.18 37.74 -3.50
C PRO A 680 -0.32 37.07 -2.14
N GLU A 681 0.78 36.94 -1.41
CA GLU A 681 0.76 36.47 -0.03
C GLU A 681 0.01 37.51 0.82
N GLU A 682 -1.23 37.20 1.25
CA GLU A 682 -1.71 37.76 2.51
C GLU A 682 -0.82 37.16 3.59
N ASN A 683 -0.11 38.02 4.34
CA ASN A 683 0.81 37.69 5.42
C ASN A 683 0.36 36.45 6.19
N ALA A 684 0.85 35.29 5.75
CA ALA A 684 0.80 34.08 6.53
C ALA A 684 1.81 34.32 7.64
N GLU A 685 1.34 34.47 8.87
CA GLU A 685 2.20 34.37 10.04
C GLU A 685 3.07 33.12 9.84
N GLU A 686 4.37 33.36 9.72
CA GLU A 686 5.40 32.32 9.70
C GLU A 686 5.22 31.50 10.98
N THR A 687 4.46 30.41 10.85
CA THR A 687 4.55 29.30 11.78
C THR A 687 5.89 28.65 11.48
N ASN A 688 6.93 29.22 12.09
CA ASN A 688 8.17 28.54 12.37
C ASN A 688 7.79 27.15 12.88
N LEU A 689 8.03 26.12 12.07
CA LEU A 689 7.97 24.72 12.47
C LEU A 689 9.12 24.50 13.46
N SER A 690 8.91 25.01 14.68
CA SER A 690 9.59 24.52 15.86
C SER A 690 9.24 23.04 15.96
N THR A 691 10.26 22.23 16.22
CA THR A 691 10.19 20.83 16.62
C THR A 691 9.34 20.66 17.88
N GLN A 692 8.01 20.74 17.76
CA GLN A 692 7.04 20.50 18.83
C GLN A 692 5.83 19.75 18.28
N THR A 693 5.43 18.70 19.00
CA THR A 693 4.30 17.83 18.65
C THR A 693 2.96 18.56 18.88
N PHE A 694 1.93 18.20 18.11
CA PHE A 694 0.57 18.77 18.10
C PHE A 694 -0.16 18.81 19.47
N PHE A 695 0.41 18.18 20.52
CA PHE A 695 -0.15 18.19 21.88
C PHE A 695 0.66 19.00 22.91
N GLY A 696 1.70 19.73 22.53
CA GLY A 696 2.43 20.59 23.48
C GLY A 696 3.06 19.85 24.67
N ASN A 697 3.18 18.52 24.58
CA ASN A 697 3.87 17.74 25.59
C ASN A 697 5.37 18.01 25.46
N ALA A 698 5.99 18.42 26.57
CA ALA A 698 7.45 18.35 26.70
C ALA A 698 7.91 16.96 26.26
N VAL A 699 9.03 16.89 25.53
CA VAL A 699 9.76 15.62 25.36
C VAL A 699 10.03 15.13 26.77
N ILE A 700 9.22 14.18 27.24
CA ILE A 700 9.50 13.44 28.45
C ILE A 700 10.84 12.79 28.14
N LYS A 701 11.89 13.22 28.84
CA LYS A 701 13.12 12.44 28.97
C LYS A 701 12.64 11.10 29.51
N GLN A 702 12.43 10.14 28.61
CA GLN A 702 12.10 8.79 28.99
C GLN A 702 13.21 8.33 29.93
N HIS A 703 12.76 7.76 31.04
CA HIS A 703 13.63 7.11 32.01
C HIS A 703 14.64 6.24 31.25
N HIS A 704 15.91 6.33 31.65
CA HIS A 704 16.97 5.45 31.20
C HIS A 704 16.59 4.00 31.52
N GLU A 705 15.89 3.33 30.61
CA GLU A 705 15.82 1.87 30.56
C GLU A 705 17.13 1.38 29.94
N ASP A 706 17.80 0.51 30.69
CA ASP A 706 19.12 -0.03 30.40
C ASP A 706 19.08 -0.82 29.07
N ASN A 707 20.03 -0.58 28.15
CA ASN A 707 20.18 -1.34 26.89
C ASN A 707 20.37 -2.86 27.08
N LYS A 708 20.47 -3.32 28.33
CA LYS A 708 20.78 -4.69 28.73
C LYS A 708 19.67 -5.66 28.33
N ASP A 709 18.41 -5.23 28.35
CA ASP A 709 17.29 -6.11 28.02
C ASP A 709 17.36 -6.64 26.59
N HIS A 710 17.71 -5.78 25.62
CA HIS A 710 17.88 -6.15 24.22
C HIS A 710 19.04 -7.13 24.02
N MET A 711 20.14 -6.94 24.75
CA MET A 711 21.31 -7.82 24.66
C MET A 711 21.04 -9.20 25.26
N VAL A 712 20.37 -9.25 26.42
CA VAL A 712 19.91 -10.51 27.02
C VAL A 712 18.91 -11.21 26.09
N PHE A 713 17.97 -10.47 25.51
CA PHE A 713 17.00 -11.01 24.56
C PHE A 713 17.68 -11.62 23.33
N LEU A 714 18.63 -10.90 22.71
CA LEU A 714 19.35 -11.37 21.53
C LEU A 714 20.18 -12.64 21.79
N ALA A 715 20.72 -12.81 23.00
CA ALA A 715 21.47 -14.01 23.38
C ALA A 715 20.56 -15.21 23.68
N LEU A 716 19.42 -14.98 24.31
CA LEU A 716 18.51 -16.05 24.75
C LEU A 716 17.58 -16.53 23.62
N TYR A 717 17.04 -15.61 22.81
CA TYR A 717 15.99 -15.91 21.84
C TYR A 717 16.36 -17.05 20.85
N PRO A 718 17.56 -17.09 20.23
CA PRO A 718 17.94 -18.15 19.29
C PRO A 718 17.96 -19.54 19.92
N ILE A 719 18.34 -19.63 21.19
CA ILE A 719 18.37 -20.90 21.94
C ILE A 719 16.93 -21.31 22.26
N PHE A 720 16.12 -20.40 22.79
CA PHE A 720 14.72 -20.64 23.18
C PHE A 720 13.86 -21.24 22.06
N ILE A 721 14.01 -20.76 20.83
CA ILE A 721 13.23 -21.24 19.67
C ILE A 721 13.67 -22.62 19.17
N LYS A 722 14.86 -23.10 19.55
CA LYS A 722 15.39 -24.41 19.17
C LYS A 722 15.29 -25.48 20.25
N LEU A 723 15.04 -25.11 21.50
CA LEU A 723 14.86 -26.09 22.58
C LEU A 723 13.71 -27.05 22.26
N SER A 724 14.04 -28.32 22.06
CA SER A 724 13.05 -29.35 21.77
C SER A 724 12.28 -29.73 23.04
N PRO A 725 10.94 -29.92 22.98
CA PRO A 725 10.18 -30.52 24.08
C PRO A 725 10.72 -31.88 24.53
N GLN A 726 11.39 -32.62 23.64
CA GLN A 726 12.05 -33.90 23.96
C GLN A 726 13.16 -33.77 25.02
N LEU A 727 13.65 -32.57 25.32
CA LEU A 727 14.56 -32.34 26.44
C LEU A 727 13.90 -32.56 27.81
N LEU A 728 12.56 -32.65 27.85
CA LEU A 728 11.77 -33.00 29.02
C LEU A 728 11.25 -34.43 28.87
N LYS A 729 11.47 -35.25 29.90
CA LYS A 729 11.12 -36.68 29.87
C LYS A 729 9.61 -36.93 29.90
N ASN A 730 8.83 -36.03 30.53
CA ASN A 730 7.39 -36.16 30.68
C ASN A 730 6.65 -35.32 29.63
N GLU A 731 5.82 -35.98 28.81
CA GLU A 731 4.99 -35.32 27.79
C GLU A 731 4.02 -34.28 28.39
N LYS A 732 3.58 -34.44 29.64
CA LYS A 732 2.73 -33.45 30.32
C LYS A 732 3.47 -32.14 30.62
N GLU A 733 4.80 -32.18 30.73
CA GLU A 733 5.63 -31.01 30.99
C GLU A 733 6.07 -30.33 29.68
N HIS A 734 5.86 -30.95 28.51
CA HIS A 734 6.16 -30.34 27.20
C HIS A 734 5.39 -29.03 27.00
N ASP A 735 4.15 -28.98 27.50
CA ASP A 735 3.30 -27.79 27.47
C ASP A 735 3.90 -26.62 28.27
N LEU A 736 4.65 -26.89 29.35
CA LEU A 736 5.31 -25.84 30.15
C LEU A 736 6.42 -25.15 29.34
N LEU A 737 7.20 -25.91 28.57
CA LEU A 737 8.24 -25.35 27.70
C LEU A 737 7.63 -24.49 26.59
N LEU A 738 6.52 -24.95 26.00
CA LEU A 738 5.78 -24.19 24.99
C LEU A 738 5.23 -22.88 25.59
N ARG A 739 4.59 -22.91 26.76
CA ARG A 739 4.12 -21.69 27.45
C ARG A 739 5.27 -20.74 27.81
N ALA A 740 6.42 -21.28 28.22
CA ALA A 740 7.62 -20.48 28.49
C ALA A 740 8.09 -19.73 27.24
N ARG A 741 8.08 -20.40 26.07
CA ARG A 741 8.42 -19.79 24.77
C ARG A 741 7.42 -18.68 24.39
N HIS A 742 6.13 -18.92 24.55
CA HIS A 742 5.08 -17.96 24.16
C HIS A 742 4.98 -16.73 25.07
N THR A 743 5.54 -16.80 26.27
CA THR A 743 5.62 -15.66 27.22
C THR A 743 6.96 -14.93 27.17
N PHE A 744 7.92 -15.44 26.40
CA PHE A 744 9.23 -14.84 26.25
C PHE A 744 9.13 -13.62 25.32
N SER A 745 9.35 -12.44 25.89
CA SER A 745 9.35 -11.18 25.16
C SER A 745 10.43 -10.26 25.70
N ILE A 746 10.78 -9.23 24.94
CA ILE A 746 11.78 -8.24 25.35
C ILE A 746 11.38 -7.48 26.62
N ASN A 747 10.07 -7.34 26.86
CA ASN A 747 9.54 -6.68 28.07
C ASN A 747 9.40 -7.65 29.26
N SER A 748 9.65 -8.94 29.06
CA SER A 748 9.39 -9.99 30.04
C SER A 748 10.37 -11.16 29.93
N LEU A 749 11.67 -10.82 29.91
CA LEU A 749 12.78 -11.76 29.65
C LEU A 749 12.77 -13.01 30.54
N PHE A 750 12.46 -12.84 31.82
CA PHE A 750 12.61 -13.89 32.83
C PHE A 750 11.29 -14.57 33.23
N ASN A 751 10.15 -14.18 32.61
CA ASN A 751 8.85 -14.81 32.92
C ASN A 751 8.83 -16.32 32.62
N CYS A 752 9.66 -16.77 31.68
CA CYS A 752 9.89 -18.17 31.36
C CYS A 752 10.33 -19.01 32.59
N LEU A 753 11.07 -18.41 33.55
CA LEU A 753 11.55 -19.10 34.74
C LEU A 753 10.41 -19.62 35.63
N ARG A 754 9.24 -18.97 35.62
CA ARG A 754 8.05 -19.47 36.34
C ARG A 754 7.65 -20.87 35.86
N TYR A 755 7.71 -21.10 34.56
CA TYR A 755 7.40 -22.39 33.95
C TYR A 755 8.53 -23.38 34.14
N PHE A 756 9.78 -22.95 33.98
CA PHE A 756 10.95 -23.81 34.20
C PHE A 756 11.04 -24.32 35.63
N ASN A 757 10.76 -23.47 36.63
CA ASN A 757 10.74 -23.85 38.04
C ASN A 757 9.56 -24.78 38.39
N SER A 758 8.58 -24.95 37.51
CA SER A 758 7.44 -25.85 37.71
C SER A 758 7.71 -27.28 37.21
N ILE A 759 8.83 -27.50 36.50
CA ILE A 759 9.27 -28.82 36.01
C ILE A 759 9.86 -29.60 37.18
N LYS A 760 9.37 -30.83 37.43
CA LYS A 760 9.75 -31.64 38.60
C LYS A 760 10.40 -32.97 38.24
N ASP A 761 10.25 -33.44 37.00
CA ASP A 761 10.80 -34.71 36.55
C ASP A 761 12.27 -34.61 36.10
N GLU A 762 12.86 -35.75 35.72
CA GLU A 762 14.20 -35.76 35.13
C GLU A 762 14.23 -34.96 33.82
N THR A 763 15.24 -34.10 33.69
CA THR A 763 15.45 -33.26 32.51
C THR A 763 16.75 -33.62 31.81
N HIS A 764 16.83 -33.23 30.55
CA HIS A 764 18.08 -33.31 29.80
C HIS A 764 19.11 -32.31 30.34
N ILE A 765 20.38 -32.69 30.39
CA ILE A 765 21.46 -31.86 30.96
C ILE A 765 21.57 -30.47 30.29
N VAL A 766 21.37 -30.39 28.97
CA VAL A 766 21.33 -29.13 28.20
C VAL A 766 20.21 -28.20 28.67
N PHE A 767 19.03 -28.75 29.00
CA PHE A 767 17.93 -27.94 29.53
C PHE A 767 18.26 -27.43 30.94
N HIS A 768 18.83 -28.28 31.79
CA HIS A 768 19.26 -27.88 33.14
C HIS A 768 20.31 -26.76 33.11
N ILE A 769 21.32 -26.89 32.25
CA ILE A 769 22.35 -25.86 32.07
C ILE A 769 21.73 -24.56 31.57
N PHE A 770 20.85 -24.64 30.56
CA PHE A 770 20.12 -23.46 30.09
C PHE A 770 19.31 -22.77 31.20
N HIS A 771 18.57 -23.56 32.00
CA HIS A 771 17.79 -23.05 33.12
C HIS A 771 18.67 -22.31 34.14
N ASN A 772 19.83 -22.87 34.47
CA ASN A 772 20.81 -22.26 35.37
C ASN A 772 21.43 -20.98 34.79
N LEU A 773 21.75 -20.96 33.50
CA LEU A 773 22.25 -19.76 32.82
C LEU A 773 21.20 -18.63 32.82
N VAL A 774 19.93 -18.95 32.56
CA VAL A 774 18.84 -17.95 32.62
C VAL A 774 18.65 -17.41 34.05
N LYS A 775 18.72 -18.27 35.08
CA LYS A 775 18.69 -17.83 36.50
C LYS A 775 19.88 -16.92 36.84
N ALA A 776 21.08 -17.29 36.42
CA ALA A 776 22.29 -16.50 36.65
C ALA A 776 22.19 -15.13 35.94
N LEU A 777 21.66 -15.10 34.73
CA LEU A 777 21.37 -13.88 34.00
C LEU A 777 20.34 -13.02 34.72
N GLU A 778 19.26 -13.58 35.28
CA GLU A 778 18.27 -12.80 36.04
C GLU A 778 18.91 -12.10 37.25
N VAL A 779 19.73 -12.82 38.01
CA VAL A 779 20.43 -12.29 39.20
C VAL A 779 21.43 -11.21 38.80
N ASN A 780 22.27 -11.46 37.80
CA ASN A 780 23.28 -10.50 37.37
C ASN A 780 22.67 -9.28 36.67
N HIS A 781 21.56 -9.45 35.94
CA HIS A 781 20.79 -8.38 35.34
C HIS A 781 20.22 -7.44 36.40
N LYS A 782 19.58 -8.00 37.45
CA LYS A 782 19.06 -7.23 38.59
C LYS A 782 20.15 -6.49 39.37
N ASN A 783 21.34 -7.08 39.48
CA ASN A 783 22.45 -6.53 40.28
C ASN A 783 23.48 -5.70 39.48
N GLN A 784 23.30 -5.53 38.17
CA GLN A 784 24.17 -4.72 37.27
C GLN A 784 25.66 -5.17 37.18
N PHE A 785 25.98 -6.45 37.38
CA PHE A 785 27.36 -6.96 37.31
C PHE A 785 27.84 -7.22 35.87
N MET A 786 28.46 -6.24 35.21
CA MET A 786 28.83 -6.31 33.79
C MET A 786 29.90 -7.36 33.44
N GLU A 787 30.96 -7.52 34.24
CA GLU A 787 32.05 -8.48 33.94
C GLU A 787 31.57 -9.94 33.94
N LYS A 788 30.65 -10.29 34.85
CA LYS A 788 30.07 -11.64 34.93
C LYS A 788 29.07 -11.95 33.81
N MET A 789 28.49 -10.93 33.17
CA MET A 789 27.58 -11.11 32.04
C MET A 789 28.30 -11.58 30.79
N GLN A 790 29.56 -11.16 30.59
CA GLN A 790 30.33 -11.53 29.40
C GLN A 790 30.64 -13.04 29.37
N GLU A 791 31.00 -13.63 30.51
CA GLU A 791 31.18 -15.08 30.61
C GLU A 791 29.87 -15.84 30.35
N LEU A 792 28.73 -15.35 30.87
CA LEU A 792 27.43 -15.98 30.63
C LEU A 792 27.02 -15.91 29.14
N TYR A 793 27.35 -14.83 28.44
CA TYR A 793 27.11 -14.74 27.00
C TYR A 793 27.97 -15.75 26.22
N GLN A 794 29.22 -15.98 26.61
CA GLN A 794 30.06 -17.02 26.01
C GLN A 794 29.49 -18.42 26.22
N ASP A 795 28.99 -18.70 27.43
CA ASP A 795 28.33 -19.98 27.74
C ASP A 795 27.05 -20.17 26.91
N LEU A 796 26.26 -19.10 26.70
CA LEU A 796 25.09 -19.13 25.83
C LEU A 796 25.46 -19.34 24.36
N ASP A 797 26.50 -18.69 23.84
CA ASP A 797 26.97 -18.89 22.46
C ASP A 797 27.41 -20.35 22.24
N LEU A 798 28.10 -20.95 23.22
CA LEU A 798 28.48 -22.36 23.22
C LEU A 798 27.24 -23.27 23.22
N LEU A 799 26.29 -23.00 24.11
CA LEU A 799 25.02 -23.74 24.17
C LEU A 799 24.23 -23.63 22.86
N GLN A 800 24.17 -22.44 22.25
CA GLN A 800 23.54 -22.22 20.96
C GLN A 800 24.20 -23.09 19.88
N ASN A 801 25.54 -23.11 19.82
CA ASN A 801 26.27 -23.95 18.87
C ASN A 801 25.91 -25.43 19.02
N ILE A 802 25.88 -25.95 20.25
CA ILE A 802 25.52 -27.34 20.55
C ILE A 802 24.10 -27.65 20.06
N VAL A 803 23.12 -26.83 20.43
CA VAL A 803 21.71 -27.03 20.07
C VAL A 803 21.47 -26.97 18.56
N TYR A 804 22.27 -26.19 17.83
CA TYR A 804 22.14 -26.05 16.37
C TYR A 804 22.90 -27.11 15.57
N LYS A 805 24.04 -27.61 16.06
CA LYS A 805 24.99 -28.41 15.27
C LYS A 805 25.09 -29.88 15.69
N HIS A 806 24.61 -30.24 16.89
CA HIS A 806 24.83 -31.58 17.43
C HIS A 806 23.64 -32.50 17.12
N GLU A 807 23.83 -33.45 16.19
CA GLU A 807 22.75 -34.32 15.68
C GLU A 807 22.32 -35.39 16.71
N ASP A 808 23.24 -35.88 17.55
CA ASP A 808 22.99 -36.92 18.57
C ASP A 808 22.86 -36.35 20.00
N LEU A 809 21.92 -35.43 20.20
CA LEU A 809 21.70 -34.82 21.52
C LEU A 809 20.83 -35.69 22.46
N PHE A 810 19.93 -36.53 21.95
CA PHE A 810 18.90 -37.17 22.78
C PHE A 810 19.32 -38.55 23.31
N LYS A 811 20.51 -38.64 23.93
CA LYS A 811 21.00 -39.88 24.53
C LYS A 811 20.38 -40.11 25.92
N PRO A 812 19.94 -41.34 26.28
CA PRO A 812 19.33 -41.63 27.58
C PRO A 812 20.19 -41.22 28.79
N GLU A 813 21.51 -41.29 28.65
CA GLU A 813 22.50 -40.98 29.69
C GLU A 813 22.55 -39.49 30.04
N TYR A 814 22.01 -38.63 29.18
CA TYR A 814 21.97 -37.18 29.41
C TYR A 814 20.71 -36.73 30.15
N TYR A 815 19.80 -37.65 30.50
CA TYR A 815 18.62 -37.37 31.30
C TYR A 815 18.85 -37.71 32.77
N GLY A 816 18.49 -36.82 33.67
CA GLY A 816 18.65 -37.04 35.11
C GLY A 816 18.05 -35.95 35.98
N ARG A 817 18.20 -36.12 37.29
CA ARG A 817 18.06 -35.04 38.26
C ARG A 817 19.43 -34.42 38.44
N TRP A 818 19.55 -33.15 38.08
CA TRP A 818 20.81 -32.43 38.03
C TRP A 818 20.87 -31.42 39.16
N ASP A 819 22.00 -31.36 39.86
CA ASP A 819 22.32 -30.33 40.86
C ASP A 819 23.69 -29.74 40.52
N LEU A 820 23.81 -29.23 39.29
CA LEU A 820 25.06 -28.69 38.75
C LEU A 820 25.17 -27.20 39.06
N ASP A 821 26.35 -26.76 39.48
CA ASP A 821 26.70 -25.35 39.50
C ASP A 821 27.07 -24.81 38.09
N LEU A 822 27.34 -23.51 37.97
CA LEU A 822 27.69 -22.90 36.67
C LEU A 822 29.03 -23.41 36.12
N ARG A 823 30.00 -23.78 36.97
CA ARG A 823 31.33 -24.25 36.56
C ARG A 823 31.23 -25.67 35.99
N GLN A 824 30.51 -26.54 36.69
CA GLN A 824 30.19 -27.90 36.25
C GLN A 824 29.37 -27.86 34.95
N GLY A 825 28.38 -26.98 34.85
CA GLY A 825 27.62 -26.75 33.62
C GLY A 825 28.51 -26.33 32.44
N ARG A 826 29.42 -25.38 32.66
CA ARG A 826 30.38 -24.92 31.64
C ARG A 826 31.32 -26.03 31.18
N ARG A 827 31.82 -26.86 32.10
CA ARG A 827 32.63 -28.05 31.78
C ARG A 827 31.86 -29.00 30.86
N VAL A 828 30.62 -29.33 31.23
CA VAL A 828 29.74 -30.16 30.40
C VAL A 828 29.51 -29.58 29.01
N LEU A 829 29.26 -28.26 28.88
CA LEU A 829 29.08 -27.63 27.58
C LEU A 829 30.34 -27.74 26.71
N LYS A 830 31.53 -27.49 27.28
CA LYS A 830 32.79 -27.61 26.54
C LYS A 830 33.02 -29.05 26.05
N THR A 831 32.77 -30.04 26.91
CA THR A 831 32.91 -31.46 26.54
C THR A 831 31.88 -31.88 25.48
N LEU A 832 30.64 -31.36 25.55
CA LEU A 832 29.60 -31.57 24.53
C LEU A 832 29.97 -30.95 23.17
N ASP A 833 30.48 -29.72 23.17
CA ASP A 833 30.88 -29.03 21.94
C ASP A 833 32.09 -29.71 21.28
N ALA A 834 33.05 -30.16 22.09
CA ALA A 834 34.20 -30.95 21.64
C ALA A 834 33.84 -32.37 21.15
N LYS A 835 32.58 -32.82 21.33
CA LYS A 835 32.11 -34.17 21.00
C LYS A 835 32.94 -35.28 21.65
N SER A 836 33.49 -35.03 22.84
CA SER A 836 34.35 -36.03 23.51
C SER A 836 33.55 -37.28 23.88
N PRO A 837 34.07 -38.50 23.65
CA PRO A 837 33.43 -39.74 24.09
C PRO A 837 33.32 -39.84 25.63
N TYR A 838 34.06 -39.01 26.36
CA TYR A 838 34.04 -38.96 27.82
C TYR A 838 32.74 -38.37 28.39
N ILE A 839 31.97 -37.60 27.60
CA ILE A 839 30.77 -36.92 28.07
C ILE A 839 29.76 -37.83 28.77
N THR A 840 29.58 -39.05 28.27
CA THR A 840 28.65 -40.03 28.86
C THR A 840 29.10 -40.46 30.26
N LYS A 841 30.41 -40.62 30.47
CA LYS A 841 30.96 -40.94 31.80
C LYS A 841 30.83 -39.73 32.73
N LEU A 842 31.18 -38.54 32.26
CA LEU A 842 31.04 -37.30 33.03
C LEU A 842 29.61 -37.08 33.52
N CYS A 843 28.62 -37.21 32.63
CA CYS A 843 27.19 -37.11 32.97
C CYS A 843 26.80 -38.13 34.05
N ASN A 844 27.29 -39.38 33.96
CA ASN A 844 27.01 -40.41 34.95
C ASN A 844 27.64 -40.13 36.32
N TYR A 845 28.86 -39.59 36.36
CA TYR A 845 29.52 -39.19 37.60
C TYR A 845 28.79 -38.02 38.26
N LEU A 846 28.50 -36.97 37.50
CA LEU A 846 27.78 -35.81 38.00
C LEU A 846 26.37 -36.16 38.49
N LYS A 847 25.67 -37.09 37.83
CA LYS A 847 24.36 -37.60 38.26
C LYS A 847 24.42 -38.31 39.63
N ARG A 848 25.58 -38.83 40.03
CA ARG A 848 25.83 -39.46 41.33
C ARG A 848 26.40 -38.48 42.37
N GLY A 849 26.55 -37.20 42.02
CA GLY A 849 27.21 -36.20 42.85
C GLY A 849 28.73 -36.36 42.95
N TRP A 850 29.34 -37.07 42.00
CA TRP A 850 30.80 -37.22 41.92
C TRP A 850 31.36 -36.23 40.92
N GLU A 851 32.40 -35.50 41.33
CA GLU A 851 33.15 -34.60 40.47
C GLU A 851 34.54 -35.18 40.19
N PRO A 852 34.80 -35.67 38.96
CA PRO A 852 36.10 -36.22 38.60
C PRO A 852 37.18 -35.13 38.67
N LEU A 853 38.33 -35.48 39.24
CA LEU A 853 39.51 -34.63 39.32
C LEU A 853 40.01 -34.25 37.92
N GLN A 854 40.50 -33.02 37.80
CA GLN A 854 41.11 -32.50 36.58
C GLN A 854 42.59 -32.25 36.82
N THR A 855 43.44 -32.70 35.91
CA THR A 855 44.87 -32.43 35.86
C THR A 855 45.16 -31.32 34.86
N LEU A 856 46.08 -30.43 35.20
CA LEU A 856 46.53 -29.37 34.30
C LEU A 856 47.69 -29.90 33.45
N ALA A 857 47.45 -30.08 32.15
CA ALA A 857 48.48 -30.44 31.17
C ALA A 857 48.51 -29.40 30.06
N ASP A 858 49.70 -28.92 29.69
CA ASP A 858 49.91 -27.91 28.63
C ASP A 858 49.06 -26.62 28.72
N GLY A 859 48.65 -26.24 29.93
CA GLY A 859 47.82 -25.06 30.19
C GLY A 859 46.32 -25.28 30.03
N GLU A 860 45.89 -26.51 29.72
CA GLU A 860 44.48 -26.93 29.65
C GLU A 860 44.16 -27.93 30.78
N LEU A 861 42.92 -27.89 31.27
CA LEU A 861 42.42 -28.82 32.29
C LEU A 861 41.88 -30.06 31.61
N HIS A 862 42.51 -31.22 31.83
CA HIS A 862 42.10 -32.52 31.36
C HIS A 862 41.49 -33.34 32.49
N ASP A 863 40.49 -34.16 32.19
CA ASP A 863 39.93 -35.07 33.18
C ASP A 863 40.87 -36.28 33.35
N ASP A 864 41.18 -36.68 34.58
CA ASP A 864 42.24 -37.67 34.86
C ASP A 864 42.06 -39.02 34.13
N GLU A 865 40.82 -39.40 33.80
CA GLU A 865 40.53 -40.60 33.01
C GLU A 865 40.60 -40.38 31.48
N GLU A 866 40.40 -39.15 30.99
CA GLU A 866 40.53 -38.81 29.56
C GLU A 866 42.01 -38.89 29.16
N HIS A 867 42.90 -38.38 30.03
CA HIS A 867 44.35 -38.46 29.88
C HIS A 867 44.86 -39.92 29.93
N ASP A 868 44.31 -40.76 30.81
CA ASP A 868 44.67 -42.19 30.91
C ASP A 868 44.20 -43.00 29.68
N THR A 869 43.14 -42.55 28.99
CA THR A 869 42.67 -43.16 27.74
C THR A 869 43.52 -42.75 26.54
N GLU A 870 43.96 -41.49 26.47
CA GLU A 870 44.91 -41.00 25.47
C GLU A 870 46.32 -41.60 25.66
N LEU A 871 46.82 -41.69 26.90
CA LEU A 871 48.07 -42.38 27.24
C LEU A 871 48.01 -43.88 26.92
N ARG A 872 46.88 -44.55 27.19
CA ARG A 872 46.68 -45.95 26.77
C ARG A 872 46.65 -46.14 25.26
N ASN A 873 46.06 -45.21 24.51
CA ASN A 873 46.06 -45.25 23.05
C ASN A 873 47.44 -44.90 22.47
N ALA A 874 48.20 -44.01 23.10
CA ALA A 874 49.57 -43.69 22.74
C ALA A 874 50.59 -44.80 23.11
N MET A 875 50.26 -45.68 24.05
CA MET A 875 51.04 -46.89 24.38
C MET A 875 50.70 -48.11 23.51
N VAL A 876 49.71 -48.01 22.61
CA VAL A 876 49.28 -49.10 21.70
C VAL A 876 49.66 -48.84 20.22
N LEU A 877 50.35 -47.74 19.93
CA LEU A 877 51.10 -47.51 18.68
C LEU A 877 52.60 -47.72 18.93
#